data_AF-A0A918THN8-F1
#
_entry.id   AF-A0A918THN8-F1
#
_cell.length_a   1.000
_cell.length_b   1.000
_cell.length_c   1.000
_cell.angle_alpha   90.00
_cell.angle_beta   90.00
_cell.angle_gamma   90.00
#
_symmetry.space_group_name_H-M   'P 1'
#
loop_
_entity.id
_entity.type
_entity.pdbx_description
1 polymer ?
#
loop_
_entity_poly.entity_id
_entity_poly.type
_entity_poly.pdbx_seq_one_letter_code
_entity_poly.pdbx_strand_id
1 'polypeptide(L)'
;MPALDEPLKKTLGGNTAKVLAEHLDLHTVGDLLHHYPRRYAERGELTRLADLPLDEHVTVVAQVSDARVHKFNNGRGQRLEVTLTDGSGRLQLVFFGRSIYHHQKELVPGRRGMFAGKVGTFRNIRQLSHPAYEMLGKDSGADAVEAWANQLIPLYPACSQMESWKISNALDVLLASMEATGWESVVDPLPDALRTGRGLLPLPEAFRKVHRPRSKAEIEDARDRLKWDEAFVLQVALARRRHADSQLPAVPRKPLADGLLAAFDARLPFTLTDGQRKVSAEIFDDLATEHPMHRLLQGEVGSGKAQPLDSQVLTPTGFRLMGDLQAGDQVVTPSGEIASISGVFPQGEREVWRLVLSDDTVVECDDEHLWIVATSCSWHRGDEPQILTTRQMREDLHKPNGSSKWYLPAATPVDLERVGEAPLDPYVMGVLLGDGTFRHNLAFSTMDEQIVEAVRAALPEPCVVVPKQDSRCDYLVRLPGPTGGVRRNPVIQALRDLELWGATSHTKFVPDAYRTAPVKDRLAVLQGLMDTDGTVDKNGYSVSFCSVSRALAEDVAWLVRSLGGRARVLPKKQAFNVSVAMPTEFTPFRLERKAARLVERRKYNTFRRGVRSIEHVGRKPVQCISVDHPDRAYVTDNFTVTHNTMVALRAMLGVVDTGGQAAMLAPTEVLAQQHHRSITEMMGDLAEGGMLGGAEHGTKVALLTGSMGTAARRQALLDLVTGDAGIVIGTHALIEDTVQFHDLGLVVVDEQHRFGVEQRDALRAKGHSRGERRTPHLLVMTATPIPRTVAMTVFGDLETSVLDQLPAGRSPIATHVVPARDKPHFLARTWERVREEVEGGHQAYVVCPRIGDAEDEKPAAKAAAKGEAEGERRPPLAVLDVAAQLAAGPLAGLRVEVLHGRMQPEAKDDVMRRFAAGEVDVLVATTVIEVGVNVPNSTVMVIMDADRFGVSQLHQLRGRVGRGSAPGLCLLVSEAFEASPARTRLDAVARTLDGFELSRIDLEQRREGDVLGQAQSGVRSSLRMLTVIDDEDVIAAAREEAGAIVAADPELAALPALRTALDALLDREREEFLDKG
;
A
#
# COMPACT_ATOMS: atom_id res chain seq x y z
N MET A 1 43.74 -23.39 -18.07
CA MET A 1 43.07 -22.31 -17.33
C MET A 1 42.71 -21.24 -18.34
N PRO A 2 41.46 -20.77 -18.38
CA PRO A 2 41.06 -19.61 -19.16
C PRO A 2 42.04 -18.45 -18.93
N ALA A 3 42.33 -17.64 -19.96
CA ALA A 3 43.25 -16.49 -19.79
C ALA A 3 42.81 -15.54 -18.67
N LEU A 4 41.49 -15.48 -18.44
CA LEU A 4 40.86 -14.61 -17.47
C LEU A 4 41.11 -15.06 -16.02
N ASP A 5 41.33 -16.35 -15.76
CA ASP A 5 41.58 -16.87 -14.39
C ASP A 5 43.06 -16.83 -14.00
N GLU A 6 43.92 -16.31 -14.88
CA GLU A 6 45.35 -16.24 -14.63
C GLU A 6 45.67 -15.21 -13.52
N PRO A 7 46.50 -15.54 -12.52
CA PRO A 7 46.85 -14.60 -11.46
C PRO A 7 47.62 -13.38 -11.97
N LEU A 8 47.24 -12.17 -11.51
CA LEU A 8 47.87 -10.90 -11.91
C LEU A 8 49.37 -10.85 -11.66
N LYS A 9 49.87 -11.64 -10.69
CA LYS A 9 51.29 -11.74 -10.35
C LYS A 9 52.17 -12.12 -11.54
N LYS A 10 51.65 -12.92 -12.48
CA LYS A 10 52.41 -13.40 -13.63
C LYS A 10 52.61 -12.31 -14.69
N THR A 11 51.65 -11.40 -14.83
CA THR A 11 51.65 -10.36 -15.88
C THR A 11 52.13 -8.99 -15.39
N LEU A 12 51.80 -8.61 -14.14
CA LEU A 12 52.08 -7.27 -13.59
C LEU A 12 53.20 -7.23 -12.54
N GLY A 13 53.72 -8.39 -12.15
CA GLY A 13 54.71 -8.55 -11.09
C GLY A 13 54.11 -8.55 -9.67
N GLY A 14 54.88 -9.05 -8.71
CA GLY A 14 54.39 -9.37 -7.36
C GLY A 14 53.95 -8.17 -6.51
N ASN A 15 54.61 -7.02 -6.64
CA ASN A 15 54.28 -5.84 -5.82
C ASN A 15 52.98 -5.17 -6.28
N THR A 16 52.81 -4.97 -7.59
CA THR A 16 51.60 -4.34 -8.15
C THR A 16 50.38 -5.24 -7.94
N ALA A 17 50.51 -6.55 -8.23
CA ALA A 17 49.44 -7.52 -8.02
C ALA A 17 49.01 -7.60 -6.54
N LYS A 18 49.96 -7.53 -5.60
CA LYS A 18 49.66 -7.53 -4.16
C LYS A 18 48.81 -6.31 -3.74
N VAL A 19 49.15 -5.12 -4.23
CA VAL A 19 48.41 -3.89 -3.90
C VAL A 19 47.01 -3.91 -4.51
N LEU A 20 46.86 -4.44 -5.74
CA LEU A 20 45.56 -4.64 -6.38
C LEU A 20 44.67 -5.62 -5.61
N ALA A 21 45.24 -6.74 -5.14
CA ALA A 21 44.53 -7.72 -4.32
C ALA A 21 44.13 -7.14 -2.95
N GLU A 22 45.07 -6.55 -2.19
CA GLU A 22 44.82 -6.10 -0.81
C GLU A 22 43.86 -4.91 -0.71
N HIS A 23 43.88 -3.98 -1.69
CA HIS A 23 43.13 -2.73 -1.59
C HIS A 23 41.95 -2.61 -2.55
N LEU A 24 41.97 -3.32 -3.68
CA LEU A 24 40.89 -3.29 -4.67
C LEU A 24 40.19 -4.65 -4.84
N ASP A 25 40.71 -5.71 -4.22
CA ASP A 25 40.21 -7.09 -4.31
C ASP A 25 40.24 -7.65 -5.74
N LEU A 26 41.32 -7.36 -6.47
CA LEU A 26 41.54 -7.83 -7.84
C LEU A 26 42.68 -8.86 -7.85
N HIS A 27 42.37 -10.10 -8.21
CA HIS A 27 43.32 -11.23 -8.10
C HIS A 27 43.74 -11.78 -9.46
N THR A 28 42.84 -11.74 -10.43
CA THR A 28 43.01 -12.37 -11.76
C THR A 28 43.06 -11.37 -12.91
N VAL A 29 43.53 -11.80 -14.08
CA VAL A 29 43.50 -11.04 -15.35
C VAL A 29 42.07 -10.57 -15.66
N GLY A 30 41.08 -11.45 -15.46
CA GLY A 30 39.67 -11.15 -15.66
C GLY A 30 39.18 -10.08 -14.70
N ASP A 31 39.57 -10.12 -13.42
CA ASP A 31 39.19 -9.08 -12.45
C ASP A 31 39.69 -7.69 -12.89
N LEU A 32 40.91 -7.60 -13.41
CA LEU A 32 41.46 -6.33 -13.87
C LEU A 32 40.81 -5.84 -15.18
N LEU A 33 40.55 -6.72 -16.16
CA LEU A 33 39.85 -6.38 -17.41
C LEU A 33 38.39 -5.95 -17.20
N HIS A 34 37.76 -6.39 -16.12
CA HIS A 34 36.41 -5.96 -15.76
C HIS A 34 36.40 -4.79 -14.76
N HIS A 35 37.57 -4.25 -14.41
CA HIS A 35 37.68 -3.03 -13.61
C HIS A 35 37.48 -1.81 -14.50
N TYR A 36 36.23 -1.53 -14.85
CA TYR A 36 35.89 -0.52 -15.86
C TYR A 36 36.14 0.93 -15.41
N PRO A 37 36.45 1.85 -16.34
CA PRO A 37 36.54 3.27 -16.04
C PRO A 37 35.18 3.83 -15.58
N ARG A 38 35.17 4.62 -14.49
CA ARG A 38 33.96 5.35 -14.03
C ARG A 38 33.55 6.44 -15.01
N ARG A 39 34.53 7.10 -15.62
CA ARG A 39 34.33 8.19 -16.59
C ARG A 39 35.52 8.30 -17.53
N TYR A 40 35.31 8.98 -18.64
CA TYR A 40 36.37 9.31 -19.60
C TYR A 40 36.51 10.82 -19.65
N ALA A 41 37.71 11.32 -19.44
CA ALA A 41 38.00 12.74 -19.57
C ALA A 41 38.60 13.00 -20.96
N GLU A 42 38.09 13.99 -21.69
CA GLU A 42 38.78 14.47 -22.88
C GLU A 42 40.07 15.19 -22.45
N ARG A 43 41.16 14.97 -23.18
CA ARG A 43 42.47 15.54 -22.89
C ARG A 43 42.51 17.04 -23.25
N GLY A 44 41.75 17.83 -22.50
CA GLY A 44 41.51 19.25 -22.73
C GLY A 44 40.38 19.83 -21.87
N GLU A 45 39.45 18.99 -21.43
CA GLU A 45 38.29 19.36 -20.60
C GLU A 45 38.66 19.32 -19.10
N LEU A 46 38.38 20.41 -18.39
CA LEU A 46 38.67 20.52 -16.95
C LEU A 46 37.50 19.92 -16.17
N THR A 47 37.80 19.11 -15.15
CA THR A 47 36.75 18.56 -14.27
C THR A 47 36.07 19.70 -13.53
N ARG A 48 34.73 19.72 -13.54
CA ARG A 48 33.97 20.71 -12.79
C ARG A 48 34.24 20.62 -11.29
N LEU A 49 34.97 21.57 -10.73
CA LEU A 49 35.45 21.53 -9.35
C LEU A 49 34.33 21.85 -8.33
N ALA A 50 33.26 22.50 -8.78
CA ALA A 50 32.11 22.88 -7.95
C ALA A 50 31.30 21.67 -7.44
N ASP A 51 31.34 20.54 -8.13
CA ASP A 51 30.44 19.39 -7.90
C ASP A 51 31.16 18.22 -7.21
N LEU A 52 32.39 18.43 -6.71
CA LEU A 52 33.17 17.38 -6.05
C LEU A 52 32.59 16.98 -4.68
N PRO A 53 32.33 15.67 -4.43
CA PRO A 53 31.84 15.19 -3.14
C PRO A 53 32.89 15.36 -2.03
N LEU A 54 32.42 15.71 -0.83
CA LEU A 54 33.28 15.85 0.37
C LEU A 54 33.64 14.48 0.94
N ASP A 55 34.84 14.38 1.51
CA ASP A 55 35.41 13.19 2.13
C ASP A 55 35.64 11.98 1.21
N GLU A 56 35.54 12.14 -0.11
CA GLU A 56 35.84 11.09 -1.08
C GLU A 56 37.24 11.24 -1.71
N HIS A 57 37.84 10.12 -2.10
CA HIS A 57 39.07 10.12 -2.90
C HIS A 57 38.71 10.30 -4.37
N VAL A 58 39.07 11.45 -4.95
CA VAL A 58 38.70 11.82 -6.33
C VAL A 58 39.95 12.08 -7.15
N THR A 59 39.89 11.76 -8.45
CA THR A 59 40.90 12.17 -9.44
C THR A 59 40.31 13.25 -10.34
N VAL A 60 40.88 14.45 -10.32
CA VAL A 60 40.40 15.61 -11.09
C VAL A 60 41.43 16.06 -12.11
N VAL A 61 40.96 16.47 -13.29
CA VAL A 61 41.78 17.12 -14.31
C VAL A 61 41.59 18.62 -14.16
N ALA A 62 42.65 19.36 -13.85
CA ALA A 62 42.54 20.80 -13.61
C ALA A 62 43.81 21.56 -14.05
N GLN A 63 43.69 22.88 -14.16
CA GLN A 63 44.82 23.76 -14.44
C GLN A 63 45.30 24.42 -13.16
N VAL A 64 46.61 24.50 -12.95
CA VAL A 64 47.19 25.24 -11.84
C VAL A 64 47.02 26.74 -12.12
N SER A 65 46.28 27.45 -11.26
CA SER A 65 46.13 28.91 -11.34
C SER A 65 47.16 29.66 -10.50
N ASP A 66 47.53 29.11 -9.35
CA ASP A 66 48.45 29.75 -8.41
C ASP A 66 49.17 28.70 -7.56
N ALA A 67 50.39 28.99 -7.11
CA ALA A 67 51.17 28.12 -6.24
C ALA A 67 52.03 28.96 -5.29
N ARG A 68 51.72 28.93 -3.99
CA ARG A 68 52.35 29.76 -2.96
C ARG A 68 52.82 28.94 -1.76
N VAL A 69 54.00 29.28 -1.26
CA VAL A 69 54.53 28.69 -0.02
C VAL A 69 54.19 29.61 1.16
N HIS A 70 53.42 29.09 2.10
CA HIS A 70 53.09 29.78 3.34
C HIS A 70 53.93 29.22 4.50
N LYS A 71 54.53 30.14 5.27
CA LYS A 71 55.20 29.81 6.53
C LYS A 71 54.22 30.02 7.68
N PHE A 72 54.13 29.06 8.60
CA PHE A 72 53.28 29.14 9.78
C PHE A 72 54.07 28.74 11.03
N ASN A 73 53.49 28.98 12.22
CA ASN A 73 54.11 28.65 13.49
C ASN A 73 55.48 29.34 13.71
N ASN A 74 55.53 30.68 13.55
CA ASN A 74 56.76 31.49 13.62
C ASN A 74 57.93 30.96 12.76
N GLY A 75 57.62 30.42 11.58
CA GLY A 75 58.62 29.95 10.61
C GLY A 75 59.12 28.52 10.82
N ARG A 76 58.62 27.79 11.83
CA ARG A 76 58.94 26.37 12.03
C ARG A 76 58.16 25.43 11.11
N GLY A 77 57.00 25.84 10.60
CA GLY A 77 56.20 25.09 9.63
C GLY A 77 56.18 25.75 8.25
N GLN A 78 56.24 24.95 7.19
CA GLN A 78 56.05 25.38 5.80
C GLN A 78 54.94 24.53 5.18
N ARG A 79 54.06 25.16 4.40
CA ARG A 79 53.06 24.48 3.56
C ARG A 79 53.01 25.09 2.16
N LEU A 80 52.87 24.26 1.14
CA LEU A 80 52.59 24.70 -0.22
C LEU A 80 51.08 24.68 -0.43
N GLU A 81 50.53 25.81 -0.82
CA GLU A 81 49.15 25.95 -1.26
C GLU A 81 49.14 26.14 -2.78
N VAL A 82 48.60 25.17 -3.51
CA VAL A 82 48.41 25.26 -4.95
C VAL A 82 46.93 25.41 -5.22
N THR A 83 46.51 26.47 -5.91
CA THR A 83 45.12 26.62 -6.33
C THR A 83 44.96 26.06 -7.74
N LEU A 84 44.04 25.12 -7.88
CA LEU A 84 43.57 24.61 -9.15
C LEU A 84 42.31 25.36 -9.57
N THR A 85 42.14 25.52 -10.87
CA THR A 85 40.92 26.04 -11.47
C THR A 85 40.55 25.24 -12.72
N ASP A 86 39.24 25.16 -12.95
CA ASP A 86 38.57 24.63 -14.13
C ASP A 86 37.87 25.75 -14.93
N GLY A 87 38.00 27.01 -14.51
CA GLY A 87 37.25 28.17 -15.04
C GLY A 87 35.89 28.42 -14.37
N SER A 88 35.32 27.45 -13.66
CA SER A 88 34.01 27.56 -12.99
C SER A 88 34.09 27.60 -11.45
N GLY A 89 35.19 27.08 -10.89
CA GLY A 89 35.46 26.98 -9.46
C GLY A 89 36.96 26.94 -9.13
N ARG A 90 37.27 26.78 -7.85
CA ARG A 90 38.63 26.69 -7.33
C ARG A 90 38.75 25.55 -6.33
N LEU A 91 39.85 24.79 -6.40
CA LEU A 91 40.19 23.71 -5.47
C LEU A 91 41.62 23.90 -4.98
N GLN A 92 41.85 23.78 -3.68
CA GLN A 92 43.17 24.03 -3.09
C GLN A 92 43.92 22.72 -2.81
N LEU A 93 45.15 22.56 -3.28
CA LEU A 93 46.03 21.49 -2.87
C LEU A 93 46.93 21.99 -1.76
N VAL A 94 47.04 21.21 -0.69
CA VAL A 94 47.90 21.57 0.44
C VAL A 94 48.93 20.47 0.65
N PHE A 95 50.21 20.83 0.55
CA PHE A 95 51.34 19.96 0.89
C PHE A 95 52.05 20.48 2.13
N PHE A 96 52.34 19.60 3.07
CA PHE A 96 53.08 19.92 4.30
C PHE A 96 54.42 19.16 4.33
N GLY A 97 55.45 19.77 4.92
CA GLY A 97 56.75 19.11 5.16
C GLY A 97 57.89 19.55 4.24
N ARG A 98 59.01 18.81 4.23
CA ARG A 98 60.25 19.20 3.52
C ARG A 98 60.21 18.96 2.00
N SER A 99 59.27 18.16 1.49
CA SER A 99 59.10 17.83 0.06
C SER A 99 58.42 18.94 -0.77
N ILE A 100 57.99 20.03 -0.14
CA ILE A 100 57.31 21.17 -0.78
C ILE A 100 58.06 21.72 -2.00
N TYR A 101 59.39 21.80 -1.93
CA TYR A 101 60.21 22.36 -3.02
C TYR A 101 60.20 21.51 -4.29
N HIS A 102 59.95 20.20 -4.18
CA HIS A 102 59.81 19.33 -5.35
C HIS A 102 58.49 19.63 -6.06
N HIS A 103 57.39 19.64 -5.30
CA HIS A 103 56.05 19.94 -5.83
C HIS A 103 55.97 21.36 -6.41
N GLN A 104 56.61 22.35 -5.78
CA GLN A 104 56.65 23.73 -6.28
C GLN A 104 57.32 23.86 -7.65
N LYS A 105 58.30 23.01 -7.97
CA LYS A 105 58.99 23.02 -9.29
C LYS A 105 58.12 22.43 -10.40
N GLU A 106 57.22 21.51 -10.07
CA GLU A 106 56.38 20.81 -11.04
C GLU A 106 55.02 21.49 -11.24
N LEU A 107 54.43 21.98 -10.14
CA LEU A 107 53.11 22.61 -10.08
C LEU A 107 53.18 24.12 -10.34
N VAL A 108 53.59 24.48 -11.55
CA VAL A 108 53.72 25.87 -12.00
C VAL A 108 52.40 26.37 -12.59
N PRO A 109 51.97 27.63 -12.33
CA PRO A 109 50.79 28.22 -12.95
C PRO A 109 50.76 28.06 -14.47
N GLY A 110 49.58 27.78 -15.02
CA GLY A 110 49.36 27.56 -16.45
C GLY A 110 49.48 26.09 -16.89
N ARG A 111 50.08 25.21 -16.08
CA ARG A 111 50.16 23.79 -16.42
C ARG A 111 48.89 23.03 -16.05
N ARG A 112 48.56 22.03 -16.86
CA ARG A 112 47.44 21.10 -16.64
C ARG A 112 47.96 19.78 -16.07
N GLY A 113 47.19 19.17 -15.19
CA GLY A 113 47.55 17.91 -14.56
C GLY A 113 46.32 17.15 -14.06
N MET A 114 46.53 15.88 -13.79
CA MET A 114 45.63 15.02 -13.05
C MET A 114 46.02 15.06 -11.57
N PHE A 115 45.06 15.25 -10.68
CA PHE A 115 45.27 15.39 -9.25
C PHE A 115 44.35 14.42 -8.51
N ALA A 116 44.90 13.49 -7.75
CA ALA A 116 44.17 12.49 -6.99
C ALA A 116 44.36 12.68 -5.48
N GLY A 117 43.27 12.76 -4.73
CA GLY A 117 43.34 12.90 -3.28
C GLY A 117 41.97 12.93 -2.62
N LYS A 118 41.97 12.86 -1.28
CA LYS A 118 40.76 12.99 -0.48
C LYS A 118 40.30 14.45 -0.44
N VAL A 119 39.04 14.71 -0.80
CA VAL A 119 38.42 16.04 -0.72
C VAL A 119 38.08 16.36 0.73
N GLY A 120 38.67 17.41 1.27
CA GLY A 120 38.31 17.97 2.57
C GLY A 120 37.93 19.45 2.46
N THR A 121 37.52 20.04 3.58
CA THR A 121 37.23 21.48 3.67
C THR A 121 38.00 22.11 4.83
N PHE A 122 38.62 23.26 4.57
CA PHE A 122 39.26 24.07 5.60
C PHE A 122 38.89 25.54 5.39
N ARG A 123 38.35 26.19 6.42
CA ARG A 123 37.86 27.59 6.35
C ARG A 123 36.90 27.85 5.17
N ASN A 124 35.95 26.93 4.95
CA ASN A 124 34.99 26.94 3.83
C ASN A 124 35.61 26.88 2.42
N ILE A 125 36.90 26.54 2.29
CA ILE A 125 37.56 26.30 1.01
C ILE A 125 37.78 24.79 0.86
N ARG A 126 37.35 24.22 -0.27
CA ARG A 126 37.60 22.81 -0.60
C ARG A 126 39.09 22.60 -0.91
N GLN A 127 39.66 21.55 -0.33
CA GLN A 127 41.07 21.25 -0.49
C GLN A 127 41.36 19.75 -0.60
N LEU A 128 42.43 19.38 -1.30
CA LEU A 128 43.06 18.07 -1.23
C LEU A 128 44.32 18.17 -0.37
N SER A 129 44.38 17.39 0.71
CA SER A 129 45.58 17.29 1.55
C SER A 129 46.52 16.21 0.99
N HIS A 130 47.76 16.59 0.67
CA HIS A 130 48.79 15.72 0.08
C HIS A 130 48.29 14.87 -1.11
N PRO A 131 47.71 15.49 -2.14
CA PRO A 131 47.25 14.76 -3.32
C PRO A 131 48.44 14.22 -4.13
N ALA A 132 48.27 13.03 -4.69
CA ALA A 132 49.12 12.55 -5.77
C ALA A 132 48.76 13.29 -7.06
N TYR A 133 49.73 13.50 -7.96
CA TYR A 133 49.47 14.19 -9.22
C TYR A 133 50.35 13.69 -10.36
N GLU A 134 49.83 13.80 -11.57
CA GLU A 134 50.53 13.53 -12.82
C GLU A 134 50.30 14.69 -13.80
N MET A 135 51.39 15.29 -14.30
CA MET A 135 51.31 16.46 -15.17
C MET A 135 51.07 16.04 -16.62
N LEU A 136 50.06 16.64 -17.26
CA LEU A 136 49.74 16.38 -18.66
C LEU A 136 50.68 17.22 -19.56
N GLY A 137 51.36 16.58 -20.51
CA GLY A 137 52.16 17.28 -21.53
C GLY A 137 53.69 17.25 -21.36
N LYS A 138 54.26 16.30 -20.61
CA LYS A 138 55.68 15.94 -20.81
C LYS A 138 55.76 15.01 -22.02
N ASP A 139 56.50 15.47 -23.04
CA ASP A 139 56.90 14.80 -24.28
C ASP A 139 55.84 14.70 -25.40
N SER A 140 55.99 15.53 -26.44
CA SER A 140 56.05 15.12 -27.87
C SER A 140 56.05 16.32 -28.84
N GLY A 141 56.76 16.16 -29.97
CA GLY A 141 56.93 17.17 -31.02
C GLY A 141 55.67 17.45 -31.86
N ALA A 142 55.74 18.52 -32.65
CA ALA A 142 54.61 19.24 -33.24
C ALA A 142 53.63 18.42 -34.12
N ASP A 143 54.03 17.29 -34.70
CA ASP A 143 53.16 16.48 -35.56
C ASP A 143 52.32 15.42 -34.82
N ALA A 144 52.61 15.15 -33.53
CA ALA A 144 51.81 14.24 -32.69
C ALA A 144 50.67 14.94 -31.93
N VAL A 145 50.60 16.28 -32.00
CA VAL A 145 49.82 17.10 -31.08
C VAL A 145 48.30 16.98 -31.31
N GLU A 146 47.82 16.84 -32.55
CA GLU A 146 46.37 16.71 -32.81
C GLU A 146 45.79 15.33 -32.46
N ALA A 147 46.52 14.24 -32.73
CA ALA A 147 46.11 12.88 -32.36
C ALA A 147 46.27 12.59 -30.87
N TRP A 148 47.22 13.25 -30.20
CA TRP A 148 47.49 13.08 -28.76
C TRP A 148 46.61 13.99 -27.89
N ALA A 149 46.14 15.13 -28.40
CA ALA A 149 45.23 16.05 -27.70
C ALA A 149 43.76 15.59 -27.66
N ASN A 150 43.33 14.71 -28.57
CA ASN A 150 41.95 14.20 -28.62
C ASN A 150 41.77 12.80 -27.98
N GLN A 151 42.77 12.27 -27.29
CA GLN A 151 42.66 10.97 -26.63
C GLN A 151 41.79 11.06 -25.36
N LEU A 152 40.81 10.17 -25.26
CA LEU A 152 39.97 10.01 -24.08
C LEU A 152 40.78 9.31 -22.98
N ILE A 153 40.83 9.91 -21.80
CA ILE A 153 41.56 9.39 -20.63
C ILE A 153 40.57 8.63 -19.73
N PRO A 154 40.71 7.30 -19.60
CA PRO A 154 39.88 6.51 -18.69
C PRO A 154 40.23 6.83 -17.23
N LEU A 155 39.20 7.10 -16.42
CA LEU A 155 39.33 7.37 -14.98
C LEU A 155 38.69 6.24 -14.17
N TYR A 156 39.52 5.46 -13.49
CA TYR A 156 39.15 4.24 -12.77
C TYR A 156 38.78 4.51 -11.30
N PRO A 157 37.96 3.63 -10.68
CA PRO A 157 37.87 3.56 -9.23
C PRO A 157 39.27 3.32 -8.63
N ALA A 158 39.75 4.27 -7.81
CA ALA A 158 41.10 4.29 -7.27
C ALA A 158 41.11 4.28 -5.73
N CYS A 159 42.22 3.86 -5.12
CA CYS A 159 42.47 3.95 -3.68
C CYS A 159 43.77 4.74 -3.42
N SER A 160 44.07 5.08 -2.16
CA SER A 160 45.26 5.90 -1.85
C SER A 160 46.59 5.25 -2.24
N GLN A 161 46.63 3.93 -2.42
CA GLN A 161 47.80 3.16 -2.81
C GLN A 161 47.85 2.87 -4.31
N MET A 162 46.72 3.00 -5.01
CA MET A 162 46.55 2.66 -6.41
C MET A 162 45.68 3.71 -7.11
N GLU A 163 46.34 4.71 -7.69
CA GLU A 163 45.74 5.83 -8.40
C GLU A 163 45.33 5.45 -9.83
N SER A 164 44.38 6.20 -10.41
CA SER A 164 43.78 5.88 -11.70
C SER A 164 44.79 5.68 -12.84
N TRP A 165 45.87 6.46 -12.91
CA TRP A 165 46.89 6.30 -13.94
C TRP A 165 47.76 5.06 -13.74
N LYS A 166 48.00 4.63 -12.50
CA LYS A 166 48.71 3.36 -12.23
C LYS A 166 47.86 2.17 -12.64
N ILE A 167 46.55 2.24 -12.43
CA ILE A 167 45.58 1.25 -12.93
C ILE A 167 45.58 1.23 -14.45
N SER A 168 45.54 2.41 -15.10
CA SER A 168 45.66 2.52 -16.56
C SER A 168 46.94 1.89 -17.08
N ASN A 169 48.10 2.18 -16.47
CA ASN A 169 49.38 1.60 -16.87
C ASN A 169 49.42 0.08 -16.69
N ALA A 170 48.83 -0.44 -15.60
CA ALA A 170 48.71 -1.89 -15.40
C ALA A 170 47.82 -2.53 -16.48
N LEU A 171 46.68 -1.90 -16.80
CA LEU A 171 45.82 -2.32 -17.90
C LEU A 171 46.51 -2.24 -19.26
N ASP A 172 47.37 -1.24 -19.48
CA ASP A 172 48.10 -1.09 -20.72
C ASP A 172 49.10 -2.22 -20.95
N VAL A 173 49.81 -2.62 -19.89
CA VAL A 173 50.71 -3.79 -19.90
C VAL A 173 49.91 -5.07 -20.13
N LEU A 174 48.75 -5.21 -19.47
CA LEU A 174 47.89 -6.37 -19.62
C LEU A 174 47.34 -6.50 -21.04
N LEU A 175 46.76 -5.42 -21.59
CA LEU A 175 46.21 -5.40 -22.94
C LEU A 175 47.28 -5.68 -24.00
N ALA A 176 48.47 -5.10 -23.86
CA ALA A 176 49.59 -5.39 -24.76
C ALA A 176 50.00 -6.87 -24.68
N SER A 177 50.00 -7.47 -23.49
CA SER A 177 50.26 -8.91 -23.33
C SER A 177 49.18 -9.78 -23.98
N MET A 178 47.90 -9.40 -23.89
CA MET A 178 46.78 -10.14 -24.48
C MET A 178 46.72 -10.00 -26.01
N GLU A 179 47.04 -8.80 -26.53
CA GLU A 179 47.17 -8.56 -27.97
C GLU A 179 48.33 -9.38 -28.57
N ALA A 180 49.45 -9.52 -27.84
CA ALA A 180 50.59 -10.32 -28.28
C ALA A 180 50.29 -11.83 -28.35
N THR A 181 49.36 -12.32 -27.54
CA THR A 181 48.87 -13.71 -27.61
C THR A 181 47.66 -13.88 -28.53
N GLY A 182 47.25 -12.83 -29.25
CA GLY A 182 46.13 -12.86 -30.17
C GLY A 182 44.78 -13.13 -29.48
N TRP A 183 44.67 -12.94 -28.17
CA TRP A 183 43.49 -13.28 -27.37
C TRP A 183 43.03 -14.76 -27.47
N GLU A 184 43.91 -15.68 -27.92
CA GLU A 184 43.56 -17.08 -28.22
C GLU A 184 42.92 -17.87 -27.06
N SER A 185 43.14 -17.41 -25.82
CA SER A 185 42.65 -18.04 -24.59
C SER A 185 41.43 -17.34 -23.96
N VAL A 186 40.90 -16.28 -24.59
CA VAL A 186 39.67 -15.60 -24.17
C VAL A 186 38.51 -16.14 -24.98
N VAL A 187 37.55 -16.72 -24.27
CA VAL A 187 36.37 -17.35 -24.86
C VAL A 187 35.21 -16.37 -24.77
N ASP A 188 34.54 -16.11 -25.90
CA ASP A 188 33.36 -15.25 -25.96
C ASP A 188 32.12 -16.05 -25.50
N PRO A 189 31.42 -15.65 -24.43
CA PRO A 189 30.26 -16.38 -23.93
C PRO A 189 29.01 -16.14 -24.80
N LEU A 190 28.98 -15.11 -25.66
CA LEU A 190 27.88 -14.88 -26.58
C LEU A 190 27.98 -15.80 -27.81
N PRO A 191 26.91 -16.49 -28.20
CA PRO A 191 26.88 -17.24 -29.46
C PRO A 191 27.14 -16.33 -30.68
N ASP A 192 27.92 -16.82 -31.65
CA ASP A 192 28.29 -16.05 -32.85
C ASP A 192 27.07 -15.54 -33.65
N ALA A 193 25.99 -16.33 -33.69
CA ALA A 193 24.74 -15.96 -34.33
C ALA A 193 24.08 -14.76 -33.65
N LEU A 194 24.03 -14.76 -32.30
CA LEU A 194 23.47 -13.67 -31.51
C LEU A 194 24.32 -12.39 -31.65
N ARG A 195 25.63 -12.54 -31.53
CA ARG A 195 26.60 -11.43 -31.68
C ARG A 195 26.50 -10.77 -33.06
N THR A 196 26.50 -11.57 -34.12
CA THR A 196 26.44 -11.06 -35.51
C THR A 196 25.08 -10.47 -35.83
N GLY A 197 23.99 -11.12 -35.42
CA GLY A 197 22.62 -10.66 -35.67
C GLY A 197 22.31 -9.31 -35.01
N ARG A 198 22.96 -9.02 -33.87
CA ARG A 198 22.80 -7.75 -33.12
C ARG A 198 23.90 -6.71 -33.41
N GLY A 199 24.85 -7.02 -34.29
CA GLY A 199 25.97 -6.11 -34.61
C GLY A 199 26.92 -5.85 -33.44
N LEU A 200 26.98 -6.76 -32.46
CA LEU A 200 27.79 -6.60 -31.26
C LEU A 200 29.27 -6.90 -31.55
N LEU A 201 30.16 -6.17 -30.87
CA LEU A 201 31.60 -6.35 -30.99
C LEU A 201 32.06 -7.71 -30.43
N PRO A 202 33.15 -8.29 -30.96
CA PRO A 202 33.84 -9.40 -30.29
C PRO A 202 34.34 -8.97 -28.90
N LEU A 203 34.31 -9.87 -27.92
CA LEU A 203 34.71 -9.58 -26.53
C LEU A 203 36.12 -8.93 -26.41
N PRO A 204 37.18 -9.39 -27.10
CA PRO A 204 38.48 -8.71 -27.11
C PRO A 204 38.44 -7.24 -27.55
N GLU A 205 37.62 -6.94 -28.56
CA GLU A 205 37.50 -5.59 -29.09
C GLU A 205 36.74 -4.69 -28.10
N ALA A 206 35.74 -5.22 -27.40
CA ALA A 206 35.04 -4.51 -26.33
C ALA A 206 35.97 -4.16 -25.16
N PHE A 207 36.80 -5.10 -24.67
CA PHE A 207 37.81 -4.81 -23.64
C PHE A 207 38.82 -3.76 -24.10
N ARG A 208 39.27 -3.84 -25.36
CA ARG A 208 40.18 -2.83 -25.91
C ARG A 208 39.51 -1.47 -25.96
N LYS A 209 38.27 -1.36 -26.46
CA LYS A 209 37.57 -0.08 -26.63
C LYS A 209 37.11 0.53 -25.31
N VAL A 210 36.76 -0.26 -24.29
CA VAL A 210 36.41 0.26 -22.96
C VAL A 210 37.64 0.83 -22.23
N HIS A 211 38.82 0.27 -22.43
CA HIS A 211 40.04 0.76 -21.75
C HIS A 211 40.89 1.70 -22.60
N ARG A 212 40.89 1.55 -23.93
CA ARG A 212 41.62 2.37 -24.90
C ARG A 212 40.69 2.92 -26.00
N PRO A 213 39.69 3.74 -25.65
CA PRO A 213 38.79 4.31 -26.64
C PRO A 213 39.47 5.39 -27.47
N ARG A 214 39.19 5.39 -28.77
CA ARG A 214 39.57 6.47 -29.70
C ARG A 214 38.48 7.51 -29.89
N SER A 215 37.23 7.15 -29.59
CA SER A 215 36.07 8.04 -29.70
C SER A 215 35.01 7.68 -28.66
N LYS A 216 34.03 8.57 -28.46
CA LYS A 216 32.87 8.29 -27.58
C LYS A 216 32.00 7.15 -28.13
N ALA A 217 31.86 7.05 -29.45
CA ALA A 217 31.13 5.95 -30.09
C ALA A 217 31.76 4.58 -29.77
N GLU A 218 33.10 4.47 -29.75
CA GLU A 218 33.76 3.22 -29.36
C GLU A 218 33.47 2.83 -27.90
N ILE A 219 33.27 3.81 -27.01
CA ILE A 219 32.90 3.55 -25.61
C ILE A 219 31.47 3.00 -25.55
N GLU A 220 30.54 3.61 -26.30
CA GLU A 220 29.14 3.17 -26.36
C GLU A 220 29.05 1.75 -26.91
N ASP A 221 29.69 1.44 -28.04
CA ASP A 221 29.71 0.09 -28.62
C ASP A 221 30.28 -0.96 -27.62
N ALA A 222 31.33 -0.59 -26.90
CA ALA A 222 31.94 -1.48 -25.90
C ALA A 222 31.04 -1.69 -24.68
N ARG A 223 30.38 -0.62 -24.22
CA ARG A 223 29.42 -0.69 -23.11
C ARG A 223 28.23 -1.56 -23.48
N ASP A 224 27.64 -1.37 -24.65
CA ASP A 224 26.50 -2.15 -25.12
C ASP A 224 26.87 -3.64 -25.19
N ARG A 225 28.05 -3.98 -25.75
CA ARG A 225 28.54 -5.36 -25.77
C ARG A 225 28.71 -5.94 -24.36
N LEU A 226 29.30 -5.21 -23.41
CA LEU A 226 29.57 -5.71 -22.07
C LEU A 226 28.30 -5.82 -21.21
N LYS A 227 27.34 -4.90 -21.38
CA LYS A 227 25.99 -5.01 -20.80
C LYS A 227 25.29 -6.28 -21.27
N TRP A 228 25.38 -6.57 -22.57
CA TRP A 228 24.84 -7.80 -23.14
C TRP A 228 25.50 -9.06 -22.58
N ASP A 229 26.79 -9.04 -22.26
CA ASP A 229 27.49 -10.15 -21.61
C ASP A 229 26.84 -10.50 -20.26
N GLU A 230 26.71 -9.47 -19.42
CA GLU A 230 26.16 -9.60 -18.07
C GLU A 230 24.68 -9.98 -18.10
N ALA A 231 23.88 -9.30 -18.93
CA ALA A 231 22.45 -9.58 -19.05
C ALA A 231 22.19 -10.99 -19.59
N PHE A 232 22.91 -11.41 -20.63
CA PHE A 232 22.67 -12.68 -21.29
C PHE A 232 23.11 -13.88 -20.43
N VAL A 233 24.32 -13.84 -19.84
CA VAL A 233 24.79 -14.93 -18.96
C VAL A 233 23.85 -15.07 -17.76
N LEU A 234 23.42 -13.96 -17.17
CA LEU A 234 22.46 -13.97 -16.07
C LEU A 234 21.09 -14.53 -16.51
N GLN A 235 20.55 -14.08 -17.63
CA GLN A 235 19.25 -14.56 -18.11
C GLN A 235 19.28 -16.04 -18.47
N VAL A 236 20.42 -16.58 -18.92
CA VAL A 236 20.60 -18.02 -19.13
C VAL A 236 20.60 -18.77 -17.80
N ALA A 237 21.25 -18.25 -16.76
CA ALA A 237 21.19 -18.82 -15.40
C ALA A 237 19.75 -18.92 -14.90
N LEU A 238 19.01 -17.81 -14.98
CA LEU A 238 17.61 -17.72 -14.56
C LEU A 238 16.71 -18.59 -15.43
N ALA A 239 16.92 -18.65 -16.74
CA ALA A 239 16.17 -19.53 -17.63
C ALA A 239 16.41 -21.01 -17.32
N ARG A 240 17.66 -21.42 -17.02
CA ARG A 240 17.95 -22.79 -16.57
C ARG A 240 17.30 -23.10 -15.23
N ARG A 241 17.30 -22.14 -14.29
CA ARG A 241 16.59 -22.28 -13.01
C ARG A 241 15.08 -22.44 -13.22
N ARG A 242 14.45 -21.58 -14.03
CA ARG A 242 13.03 -21.70 -14.41
C ARG A 242 12.74 -23.04 -15.09
N HIS A 243 13.62 -23.49 -15.98
CA HIS A 243 13.50 -24.79 -16.62
C HIS A 243 13.59 -25.92 -15.59
N ALA A 244 14.57 -25.90 -14.69
CA ALA A 244 14.70 -26.89 -13.61
C ALA A 244 13.48 -26.88 -12.66
N ASP A 245 12.99 -25.70 -12.26
CA ASP A 245 11.77 -25.55 -11.46
C ASP A 245 10.54 -26.08 -12.23
N SER A 246 10.45 -25.88 -13.55
CA SER A 246 9.38 -26.43 -14.38
C SER A 246 9.40 -27.97 -14.50
N GLN A 247 10.56 -28.59 -14.23
CA GLN A 247 10.70 -30.03 -14.14
C GLN A 247 10.37 -30.57 -12.73
N LEU A 248 10.23 -29.69 -11.73
CA LEU A 248 9.78 -30.12 -10.41
C LEU A 248 8.30 -30.50 -10.47
N PRO A 249 7.93 -31.69 -9.98
CA PRO A 249 6.56 -32.13 -10.01
C PRO A 249 5.72 -31.35 -9.00
N ALA A 250 4.71 -30.62 -9.47
CA ALA A 250 3.61 -30.12 -8.67
C ALA A 250 2.36 -30.99 -8.86
N VAL A 251 1.34 -30.77 -8.04
CA VAL A 251 0.02 -31.39 -8.20
C VAL A 251 -0.90 -30.33 -8.80
N PRO A 252 -1.43 -30.51 -10.02
CA PRO A 252 -2.41 -29.59 -10.61
C PRO A 252 -3.61 -29.36 -9.69
N ARG A 253 -3.85 -28.10 -9.32
CA ARG A 253 -4.94 -27.64 -8.46
C ARG A 253 -5.97 -26.87 -9.28
N LYS A 254 -6.76 -27.59 -10.07
CA LYS A 254 -7.87 -26.99 -10.83
C LYS A 254 -9.09 -26.80 -9.91
N PRO A 255 -9.60 -25.57 -9.73
CA PRO A 255 -10.79 -25.36 -8.92
C PRO A 255 -11.98 -26.20 -9.42
N LEU A 256 -12.74 -26.78 -8.48
CA LEU A 256 -13.94 -27.55 -8.81
C LEU A 256 -15.11 -26.62 -9.08
N ALA A 257 -15.97 -26.98 -10.04
CA ALA A 257 -17.14 -26.18 -10.39
C ALA A 257 -18.21 -26.14 -9.27
N ASP A 258 -18.20 -27.15 -8.39
CA ASP A 258 -19.12 -27.37 -7.28
C ASP A 258 -18.39 -27.54 -5.93
N GLY A 259 -17.17 -27.00 -5.83
CA GLY A 259 -16.34 -27.07 -4.62
C GLY A 259 -16.65 -26.02 -3.54
N LEU A 260 -15.85 -26.04 -2.48
CA LEU A 260 -15.83 -25.04 -1.41
C LEU A 260 -15.55 -23.63 -1.95
N LEU A 261 -14.71 -23.45 -2.97
CA LEU A 261 -14.54 -22.14 -3.62
C LEU A 261 -15.85 -21.65 -4.24
N ALA A 262 -16.57 -22.52 -4.95
CA ALA A 262 -17.85 -22.17 -5.57
C ALA A 262 -18.93 -21.87 -4.50
N ALA A 263 -18.95 -22.65 -3.42
CA ALA A 263 -19.84 -22.42 -2.28
C ALA A 263 -19.53 -21.10 -1.56
N PHE A 264 -18.25 -20.74 -1.46
CA PHE A 264 -17.81 -19.47 -0.90
C PHE A 264 -18.13 -18.31 -1.84
N ASP A 265 -17.78 -18.40 -3.13
CA ASP A 265 -18.08 -17.39 -4.15
C ASP A 265 -19.59 -17.13 -4.24
N ALA A 266 -20.44 -18.16 -4.11
CA ALA A 266 -21.90 -18.04 -4.08
C ALA A 266 -22.45 -17.36 -2.81
N ARG A 267 -21.68 -17.38 -1.71
CA ARG A 267 -21.99 -16.68 -0.46
C ARG A 267 -21.38 -15.29 -0.40
N LEU A 268 -20.52 -14.94 -1.37
CA LEU A 268 -20.00 -13.61 -1.42
C LEU A 268 -21.16 -12.64 -1.69
N PRO A 269 -21.32 -11.62 -0.86
CA PRO A 269 -22.40 -10.64 -0.99
C PRO A 269 -22.16 -9.65 -2.15
N PHE A 270 -21.13 -9.90 -2.95
CA PHE A 270 -20.60 -8.98 -3.92
C PHE A 270 -19.85 -9.74 -5.03
N THR A 271 -19.88 -9.20 -6.25
CA THR A 271 -19.07 -9.68 -7.36
C THR A 271 -17.69 -9.03 -7.35
N LEU A 272 -16.68 -9.81 -7.70
CA LEU A 272 -15.29 -9.37 -7.81
C LEU A 272 -15.09 -8.29 -8.88
N THR A 273 -14.10 -7.41 -8.69
CA THR A 273 -13.70 -6.43 -9.71
C THR A 273 -13.03 -7.12 -10.91
N ASP A 274 -12.97 -6.46 -12.07
CA ASP A 274 -12.32 -7.05 -13.25
C ASP A 274 -10.82 -7.28 -13.04
N GLY A 275 -10.15 -6.41 -12.28
CA GLY A 275 -8.77 -6.64 -11.82
C GLY A 275 -8.65 -7.88 -10.93
N GLN A 276 -9.56 -8.05 -9.96
CA GLN A 276 -9.60 -9.23 -9.09
C GLN A 276 -9.94 -10.51 -9.87
N ARG A 277 -10.86 -10.46 -10.84
CA ARG A 277 -11.19 -11.61 -11.71
C ARG A 277 -10.03 -12.00 -12.60
N LYS A 278 -9.39 -11.02 -13.25
CA LYS A 278 -8.23 -11.24 -14.11
C LYS A 278 -7.09 -11.87 -13.33
N VAL A 279 -6.72 -11.28 -12.20
CA VAL A 279 -5.66 -11.81 -11.33
C VAL A 279 -6.02 -13.17 -10.75
N SER A 280 -7.27 -13.40 -10.32
CA SER A 280 -7.69 -14.73 -9.88
C SER A 280 -7.62 -15.75 -11.02
N ALA A 281 -7.99 -15.40 -12.25
CA ALA A 281 -7.88 -16.29 -13.41
C ALA A 281 -6.43 -16.65 -13.71
N GLU A 282 -5.51 -15.66 -13.72
CA GLU A 282 -4.06 -15.89 -13.86
C GLU A 282 -3.54 -16.86 -12.79
N ILE A 283 -3.93 -16.67 -11.52
CA ILE A 283 -3.55 -17.56 -10.42
C ILE A 283 -4.13 -18.97 -10.62
N PHE A 284 -5.40 -19.10 -11.04
CA PHE A 284 -6.04 -20.41 -11.24
C PHE A 284 -5.46 -21.17 -12.43
N ASP A 285 -5.10 -20.47 -13.51
CA ASP A 285 -4.47 -21.07 -14.68
C ASP A 285 -3.10 -21.66 -14.30
N ASP A 286 -2.31 -20.94 -13.51
CA ASP A 286 -1.03 -21.45 -13.02
C ASP A 286 -1.16 -22.58 -11.99
N LEU A 287 -2.12 -22.46 -11.07
CA LEU A 287 -2.42 -23.53 -10.11
C LEU A 287 -2.80 -24.83 -10.81
N ALA A 288 -3.41 -24.77 -12.00
CA ALA A 288 -3.80 -25.93 -12.78
C ALA A 288 -2.64 -26.60 -13.56
N THR A 289 -1.40 -26.10 -13.45
CA THR A 289 -0.23 -26.67 -14.13
C THR A 289 0.44 -27.82 -13.36
N GLU A 290 1.20 -28.67 -14.05
CA GLU A 290 1.95 -29.79 -13.45
C GLU A 290 3.29 -29.38 -12.81
N HIS A 291 3.61 -28.09 -12.84
CA HIS A 291 4.81 -27.49 -12.27
C HIS A 291 4.46 -26.39 -11.25
N PRO A 292 5.33 -26.09 -10.27
CA PRO A 292 5.02 -25.15 -9.22
C PRO A 292 4.84 -23.72 -9.76
N MET A 293 3.73 -23.08 -9.37
CA MET A 293 3.49 -21.66 -9.65
C MET A 293 4.38 -20.81 -8.75
N HIS A 294 5.10 -19.85 -9.32
CA HIS A 294 5.89 -18.85 -8.58
C HIS A 294 5.45 -17.43 -8.94
N ARG A 295 4.45 -16.91 -8.21
CA ARG A 295 3.79 -15.64 -8.57
C ARG A 295 3.87 -14.60 -7.44
N LEU A 296 4.09 -13.36 -7.82
CA LEU A 296 4.01 -12.18 -6.95
C LEU A 296 2.69 -11.45 -7.23
N LEU A 297 1.83 -11.38 -6.23
CA LEU A 297 0.66 -10.52 -6.20
C LEU A 297 1.04 -9.18 -5.56
N GLN A 298 0.99 -8.12 -6.35
CA GLN A 298 1.26 -6.77 -5.88
C GLN A 298 -0.02 -5.95 -5.88
N GLY A 299 -0.38 -5.34 -4.74
CA GLY A 299 -1.58 -4.51 -4.65
C GLY A 299 -1.65 -3.71 -3.35
N GLU A 300 -2.28 -2.55 -3.39
CA GLU A 300 -2.48 -1.71 -2.20
C GLU A 300 -3.82 -2.03 -1.48
N VAL A 301 -3.87 -1.73 -0.18
CA VAL A 301 -4.91 -2.20 0.76
C VAL A 301 -6.19 -1.34 0.68
N GLY A 302 -7.35 -1.89 0.28
CA GLY A 302 -8.69 -1.33 0.62
C GLY A 302 -9.49 -0.49 -0.42
N SER A 303 -9.45 -0.77 -1.72
CA SER A 303 -9.84 0.18 -2.80
C SER A 303 -11.32 0.29 -3.25
N GLY A 304 -12.34 0.18 -2.40
CA GLY A 304 -13.72 0.34 -2.91
C GLY A 304 -14.72 0.61 -1.80
N LYS A 305 -15.38 1.80 -1.86
CA LYS A 305 -16.57 2.25 -1.09
C LYS A 305 -16.73 3.76 -0.84
N ALA A 306 -15.99 4.66 -1.48
CA ALA A 306 -16.02 6.07 -1.03
C ALA A 306 -17.31 6.81 -1.42
N GLN A 307 -17.83 7.59 -0.47
CA GLN A 307 -18.95 8.52 -0.66
C GLN A 307 -18.65 9.87 -0.02
N PRO A 308 -19.26 10.96 -0.49
CA PRO A 308 -19.10 12.28 0.11
C PRO A 308 -19.34 12.30 1.62
N LEU A 309 -18.65 13.16 2.36
CA LEU A 309 -18.85 13.29 3.81
C LEU A 309 -20.30 13.67 4.18
N ASP A 310 -21.00 14.35 3.27
CA ASP A 310 -22.41 14.75 3.39
C ASP A 310 -23.41 13.65 2.98
N SER A 311 -22.94 12.48 2.51
CA SER A 311 -23.79 11.30 2.30
C SER A 311 -24.31 10.74 3.62
N GLN A 312 -25.48 10.13 3.61
CA GLN A 312 -26.12 9.53 4.79
C GLN A 312 -25.93 8.01 4.80
N VAL A 313 -25.66 7.44 5.98
CA VAL A 313 -25.60 6.01 6.21
C VAL A 313 -26.62 5.63 7.27
N LEU A 314 -27.37 4.55 7.03
CA LEU A 314 -28.37 4.08 7.97
C LEU A 314 -27.72 3.33 9.13
N THR A 315 -27.97 3.81 10.35
CA THR A 315 -27.60 3.19 11.63
C THR A 315 -28.87 2.72 12.36
N PRO A 316 -28.76 1.88 13.40
CA PRO A 316 -29.92 1.45 14.19
C PRO A 316 -30.72 2.62 14.75
N THR A 317 -30.07 3.75 15.04
CA THR A 317 -30.68 4.97 15.60
C THR A 317 -31.18 5.96 14.54
N GLY A 318 -31.04 5.68 13.25
CA GLY A 318 -31.45 6.55 12.15
C GLY A 318 -30.34 6.81 11.12
N PHE A 319 -30.49 7.83 10.27
CA PHE A 319 -29.42 8.19 9.34
C PHE A 319 -28.38 9.08 10.03
N ARG A 320 -27.10 8.73 9.91
CA ARG A 320 -25.96 9.56 10.30
C ARG A 320 -25.17 9.97 9.06
N LEU A 321 -24.52 11.13 9.09
CA LEU A 321 -23.66 11.56 7.99
C LEU A 321 -22.43 10.65 7.93
N MET A 322 -21.96 10.38 6.72
CA MET A 322 -20.78 9.57 6.45
C MET A 322 -19.58 10.12 7.24
N GLY A 323 -19.38 11.44 7.24
CA GLY A 323 -18.29 12.09 7.99
C GLY A 323 -18.40 11.99 9.51
N ASP A 324 -19.57 11.68 10.07
CA ASP A 324 -19.78 11.57 11.52
C ASP A 324 -19.59 10.14 12.05
N LEU A 325 -19.34 9.16 11.17
CA LEU A 325 -19.18 7.75 11.54
C LEU A 325 -17.76 7.47 12.05
N GLN A 326 -17.67 6.62 13.08
CA GLN A 326 -16.43 6.18 13.68
C GLN A 326 -16.33 4.64 13.72
N ALA A 327 -15.12 4.10 13.86
CA ALA A 327 -14.95 2.67 14.09
C ALA A 327 -15.63 2.28 15.41
N GLY A 328 -16.42 1.19 15.39
CA GLY A 328 -17.27 0.75 16.48
C GLY A 328 -18.72 1.25 16.42
N ASP A 329 -19.05 2.25 15.59
CA ASP A 329 -20.45 2.62 15.33
C ASP A 329 -21.18 1.46 14.63
N GLN A 330 -22.51 1.40 14.76
CA GLN A 330 -23.33 0.36 14.13
C GLN A 330 -24.04 0.87 12.87
N VAL A 331 -24.11 0.03 11.83
CA VAL A 331 -24.80 0.31 10.56
C VAL A 331 -25.76 -0.81 10.21
N VAL A 332 -26.76 -0.48 9.41
CA VAL A 332 -27.75 -1.43 8.91
C VAL A 332 -27.25 -2.02 7.59
N THR A 333 -27.35 -3.34 7.45
CA THR A 333 -27.00 -4.07 6.24
C THR A 333 -28.22 -4.23 5.31
N PRO A 334 -28.04 -4.61 4.04
CA PRO A 334 -29.13 -4.69 3.07
C PRO A 334 -30.17 -5.76 3.40
N SER A 335 -29.73 -6.85 4.04
CA SER A 335 -30.57 -7.92 4.57
C SER A 335 -31.42 -7.45 5.75
N GLY A 336 -31.02 -6.34 6.38
CA GLY A 336 -31.70 -5.72 7.51
C GLY A 336 -31.06 -6.01 8.87
N GLU A 337 -29.89 -6.64 8.88
CA GLU A 337 -29.13 -6.95 10.09
C GLU A 337 -28.31 -5.74 10.55
N ILE A 338 -27.89 -5.74 11.83
CA ILE A 338 -27.05 -4.68 12.40
C ILE A 338 -25.60 -5.18 12.42
N ALA A 339 -24.71 -4.39 11.85
CA ALA A 339 -23.29 -4.69 11.75
C ALA A 339 -22.44 -3.57 12.35
N SER A 340 -21.28 -3.91 12.89
CA SER A 340 -20.36 -2.90 13.45
C SER A 340 -19.42 -2.36 12.37
N ILE A 341 -19.06 -1.07 12.46
CA ILE A 341 -18.06 -0.48 11.58
C ILE A 341 -16.68 -0.91 12.08
N SER A 342 -16.01 -1.79 11.35
CA SER A 342 -14.66 -2.24 11.68
C SER A 342 -13.57 -1.21 11.36
N GLY A 343 -13.87 -0.23 10.50
CA GLY A 343 -12.95 0.86 10.20
C GLY A 343 -13.57 1.96 9.35
N VAL A 344 -13.10 3.19 9.55
CA VAL A 344 -13.49 4.36 8.78
C VAL A 344 -12.25 4.90 8.09
N PHE A 345 -12.31 5.08 6.77
CA PHE A 345 -11.17 5.45 5.93
C PHE A 345 -11.56 6.68 5.11
N PRO A 346 -11.19 7.88 5.56
CA PRO A 346 -11.55 9.12 4.90
C PRO A 346 -10.70 9.23 3.64
N GLN A 347 -11.31 9.53 2.50
CA GLN A 347 -10.71 9.32 1.18
C GLN A 347 -10.28 10.61 0.42
N GLY A 348 -10.26 11.77 1.10
CA GLY A 348 -9.87 13.06 0.50
C GLY A 348 -10.84 13.58 -0.58
N GLU A 349 -10.43 14.57 -1.38
CA GLU A 349 -11.29 15.13 -2.45
C GLU A 349 -11.23 14.32 -3.74
N ARG A 350 -12.37 13.73 -4.13
CA ARG A 350 -12.53 12.95 -5.36
C ARG A 350 -13.61 13.55 -6.26
N GLU A 351 -13.55 13.22 -7.54
CA GLU A 351 -14.63 13.49 -8.48
C GLU A 351 -15.88 12.70 -8.08
N VAL A 352 -16.96 13.42 -7.79
CA VAL A 352 -18.22 12.86 -7.30
C VAL A 352 -19.26 12.92 -8.41
N TRP A 353 -20.00 11.82 -8.50
CA TRP A 353 -21.08 11.61 -9.45
C TRP A 353 -22.38 11.40 -8.68
N ARG A 354 -23.45 11.97 -9.21
CA ARG A 354 -24.81 11.85 -8.68
C ARG A 354 -25.58 10.84 -9.52
N LEU A 355 -25.93 9.72 -8.91
CA LEU A 355 -26.82 8.73 -9.49
C LEU A 355 -28.25 9.18 -9.22
N VAL A 356 -29.01 9.49 -10.27
CA VAL A 356 -30.43 9.79 -10.18
C VAL A 356 -31.21 8.50 -10.43
N LEU A 357 -32.05 8.11 -9.49
CA LEU A 357 -32.82 6.87 -9.53
C LEU A 357 -34.23 7.10 -10.11
N SER A 358 -34.88 6.00 -10.47
CA SER A 358 -36.21 5.99 -11.10
C SER A 358 -37.35 6.50 -10.22
N ASP A 359 -37.10 6.84 -8.96
CA ASP A 359 -38.02 7.50 -8.04
C ASP A 359 -37.63 8.96 -7.74
N ASP A 360 -36.69 9.49 -8.55
CA ASP A 360 -36.07 10.81 -8.45
C ASP A 360 -35.25 10.99 -7.15
N THR A 361 -34.93 9.90 -6.43
CA THR A 361 -33.90 9.93 -5.38
C THR A 361 -32.51 10.02 -5.99
N VAL A 362 -31.57 10.57 -5.23
CA VAL A 362 -30.20 10.76 -5.67
C VAL A 362 -29.23 10.16 -4.67
N VAL A 363 -28.17 9.55 -5.15
CA VAL A 363 -27.04 9.14 -4.31
C VAL A 363 -25.78 9.70 -4.92
N GLU A 364 -24.92 10.27 -4.08
CA GLU A 364 -23.64 10.78 -4.51
C GLU A 364 -22.53 9.81 -4.10
N CYS A 365 -21.59 9.56 -5.01
CA CYS A 365 -20.48 8.64 -4.78
C CYS A 365 -19.32 8.99 -5.73
N ASP A 366 -18.15 8.38 -5.52
CA ASP A 366 -17.07 8.48 -6.50
C ASP A 366 -17.34 7.62 -7.76
N ASP A 367 -16.50 7.79 -8.78
CA ASP A 367 -16.59 7.08 -10.07
C ASP A 367 -16.31 5.56 -9.97
N GLU A 368 -15.68 5.12 -8.87
CA GLU A 368 -15.27 3.71 -8.63
C GLU A 368 -16.18 3.00 -7.61
N HIS A 369 -17.23 3.68 -7.15
CA HIS A 369 -18.16 3.13 -6.18
C HIS A 369 -18.87 1.93 -6.78
N LEU A 370 -18.86 0.81 -6.06
CA LEU A 370 -19.41 -0.46 -6.52
C LEU A 370 -20.90 -0.53 -6.21
N TRP A 371 -21.73 -0.91 -7.17
CA TRP A 371 -23.18 -1.04 -7.00
C TRP A 371 -23.64 -2.44 -7.35
N ILE A 372 -24.45 -3.04 -6.47
CA ILE A 372 -25.21 -4.24 -6.79
C ILE A 372 -26.35 -3.85 -7.72
N VAL A 373 -26.29 -4.29 -8.98
CA VAL A 373 -27.27 -3.98 -10.02
C VAL A 373 -27.62 -5.20 -10.84
N ALA A 374 -28.87 -5.30 -11.28
CA ALA A 374 -29.22 -6.26 -12.32
C ALA A 374 -30.20 -5.63 -13.31
N THR A 375 -30.31 -6.21 -14.50
CA THR A 375 -31.36 -5.79 -15.42
C THR A 375 -32.72 -6.20 -14.89
N SER A 376 -33.77 -5.45 -15.25
CA SER A 376 -35.14 -5.82 -14.89
C SER A 376 -35.45 -7.29 -15.22
N CYS A 377 -35.03 -7.81 -16.38
CA CYS A 377 -35.27 -9.21 -16.75
C CYS A 377 -34.51 -10.22 -15.87
N SER A 378 -33.24 -9.93 -15.56
CA SER A 378 -32.37 -10.75 -14.69
C SER A 378 -33.02 -11.01 -13.34
N TRP A 379 -33.45 -9.92 -12.71
CA TRP A 379 -34.12 -9.90 -11.42
C TRP A 379 -35.44 -10.68 -11.38
N HIS A 380 -36.13 -10.84 -12.51
CA HIS A 380 -37.38 -11.62 -12.60
C HIS A 380 -37.13 -13.10 -12.83
N ARG A 381 -36.00 -13.45 -13.45
CA ARG A 381 -35.59 -14.84 -13.64
C ARG A 381 -34.96 -15.44 -12.38
N GLY A 382 -34.65 -14.60 -11.39
CA GLY A 382 -33.90 -15.00 -10.20
C GLY A 382 -32.40 -15.11 -10.49
N ASP A 383 -31.93 -14.54 -11.59
CA ASP A 383 -30.51 -14.49 -11.94
C ASP A 383 -29.77 -13.61 -10.93
N GLU A 384 -28.52 -13.96 -10.62
CA GLU A 384 -27.70 -13.21 -9.67
C GLU A 384 -27.44 -11.76 -10.14
N PRO A 385 -27.45 -10.79 -9.22
CA PRO A 385 -27.11 -9.41 -9.53
C PRO A 385 -25.62 -9.25 -9.83
N GLN A 386 -25.31 -8.31 -10.72
CA GLN A 386 -23.95 -7.94 -11.08
C GLN A 386 -23.47 -6.80 -10.19
N ILE A 387 -22.17 -6.75 -9.92
CA ILE A 387 -21.53 -5.55 -9.39
C ILE A 387 -20.87 -4.78 -10.51
N LEU A 388 -21.26 -3.52 -10.63
CA LEU A 388 -20.69 -2.55 -11.57
C LEU A 388 -20.19 -1.32 -10.81
N THR A 389 -19.11 -0.72 -11.29
CA THR A 389 -18.70 0.62 -10.82
C THR A 389 -19.64 1.70 -11.35
N THR A 390 -19.67 2.86 -10.70
CA THR A 390 -20.35 4.06 -11.21
C THR A 390 -19.91 4.39 -12.64
N ARG A 391 -18.61 4.26 -12.96
CA ARG A 391 -18.07 4.42 -14.32
C ARG A 391 -18.69 3.43 -15.31
N GLN A 392 -18.69 2.14 -14.99
CA GLN A 392 -19.24 1.10 -15.87
C GLN A 392 -20.74 1.31 -16.16
N MET A 393 -21.52 1.70 -15.14
CA MET A 393 -22.92 2.04 -15.34
C MET A 393 -23.11 3.27 -16.22
N ARG A 394 -22.22 4.26 -16.14
CA ARG A 394 -22.27 5.50 -16.94
C ARG A 394 -22.05 5.23 -18.42
N GLU A 395 -21.15 4.31 -18.76
CA GLU A 395 -20.84 3.92 -20.13
C GLU A 395 -21.98 3.13 -20.81
N ASP A 396 -22.83 2.45 -20.03
CA ASP A 396 -23.86 1.54 -20.53
C ASP A 396 -25.19 1.68 -19.78
N LEU A 397 -25.67 2.91 -19.62
CA LEU A 397 -26.77 3.22 -18.70
C LEU A 397 -28.18 2.85 -19.22
N HIS A 398 -28.38 2.88 -20.54
CA HIS A 398 -29.69 2.80 -21.18
C HIS A 398 -29.80 1.61 -22.12
N LYS A 399 -30.99 0.98 -22.15
CA LYS A 399 -31.36 0.03 -23.20
C LYS A 399 -31.65 0.77 -24.52
N PRO A 400 -31.67 0.08 -25.68
CA PRO A 400 -31.99 0.71 -26.97
C PRO A 400 -33.35 1.44 -27.02
N ASN A 401 -34.28 1.10 -26.13
CA ASN A 401 -35.60 1.73 -26.00
C ASN A 401 -35.61 2.97 -25.08
N GLY A 402 -34.45 3.44 -24.59
CA GLY A 402 -34.33 4.59 -23.70
C GLY A 402 -34.71 4.33 -22.24
N SER A 403 -35.03 3.09 -21.86
CA SER A 403 -35.28 2.73 -20.45
C SER A 403 -33.98 2.41 -19.70
N SER A 404 -33.97 2.63 -18.39
CA SER A 404 -32.84 2.27 -17.52
C SER A 404 -32.44 0.81 -17.71
N LYS A 405 -31.14 0.55 -17.92
CA LYS A 405 -30.61 -0.81 -18.04
C LYS A 405 -30.47 -1.47 -16.67
N TRP A 406 -29.91 -0.73 -15.71
CA TRP A 406 -29.49 -1.20 -14.39
C TRP A 406 -30.51 -0.84 -13.31
N TYR A 407 -30.82 -1.81 -12.44
CA TYR A 407 -31.72 -1.64 -11.30
C TYR A 407 -31.05 -2.11 -10.01
N LEU A 408 -31.11 -1.26 -8.98
CA LEU A 408 -30.62 -1.51 -7.64
C LEU A 408 -31.59 -2.39 -6.83
N PRO A 409 -31.08 -3.21 -5.88
CA PRO A 409 -31.92 -3.95 -4.95
C PRO A 409 -32.73 -3.00 -4.04
N ALA A 410 -33.84 -3.50 -3.52
CA ALA A 410 -34.57 -2.82 -2.45
C ALA A 410 -33.98 -3.27 -1.11
N ALA A 411 -33.79 -2.35 -0.16
CA ALA A 411 -33.37 -2.71 1.18
C ALA A 411 -34.54 -3.31 1.97
N THR A 412 -34.25 -4.30 2.81
CA THR A 412 -35.22 -4.87 3.73
C THR A 412 -35.60 -3.82 4.79
N PRO A 413 -36.89 -3.66 5.12
CA PRO A 413 -37.31 -2.78 6.21
C PRO A 413 -36.75 -3.27 7.56
N VAL A 414 -36.12 -2.37 8.32
CA VAL A 414 -35.48 -2.69 9.61
C VAL A 414 -36.16 -2.02 10.78
N ASP A 415 -36.19 -2.68 11.93
CA ASP A 415 -36.59 -2.01 13.18
C ASP A 415 -35.48 -1.07 13.64
N LEU A 416 -35.83 0.22 13.76
CA LEU A 416 -34.93 1.26 14.24
C LEU A 416 -35.12 1.44 15.75
N GLU A 417 -34.02 1.72 16.45
CA GLU A 417 -33.98 1.98 17.88
C GLU A 417 -34.69 3.30 18.21
N ARG A 418 -35.83 3.15 18.86
CA ARG A 418 -36.67 4.25 19.31
C ARG A 418 -36.09 4.86 20.59
N VAL A 419 -35.87 6.17 20.59
CA VAL A 419 -35.48 6.92 21.81
C VAL A 419 -36.75 7.28 22.60
N GLY A 420 -37.05 6.51 23.65
CA GLY A 420 -38.18 6.75 24.57
C GLY A 420 -39.52 6.13 24.15
N GLU A 421 -40.58 6.20 24.95
CA GLU A 421 -41.92 5.68 24.62
C GLU A 421 -42.71 6.58 23.65
N ALA A 422 -43.74 6.03 22.99
CA ALA A 422 -44.62 6.80 22.11
C ALA A 422 -45.52 7.69 22.95
N PRO A 423 -45.39 9.03 22.86
CA PRO A 423 -46.28 9.89 23.61
C PRO A 423 -47.74 9.79 23.12
N LEU A 424 -47.95 9.29 21.89
CA LEU A 424 -49.25 8.96 21.32
C LEU A 424 -49.17 7.67 20.49
N ASP A 425 -50.32 7.03 20.31
CA ASP A 425 -50.44 5.90 19.39
C ASP A 425 -50.01 6.29 17.96
N PRO A 426 -49.17 5.50 17.28
CA PRO A 426 -48.64 5.82 15.96
C PRO A 426 -49.73 6.03 14.88
N TYR A 427 -50.82 5.27 14.92
CA TYR A 427 -51.92 5.44 13.97
C TYR A 427 -52.67 6.75 14.24
N VAL A 428 -52.95 7.05 15.50
CA VAL A 428 -53.55 8.34 15.91
C VAL A 428 -52.69 9.52 15.49
N MET A 429 -51.36 9.42 15.64
CA MET A 429 -50.43 10.45 15.15
C MET A 429 -50.58 10.67 13.64
N GLY A 430 -50.62 9.59 12.85
CA GLY A 430 -50.83 9.68 11.39
C GLY A 430 -52.15 10.36 11.01
N VAL A 431 -53.24 10.03 11.72
CA VAL A 431 -54.56 10.65 11.52
C VAL A 431 -54.53 12.15 11.86
N LEU A 432 -53.88 12.53 12.96
CA LEU A 432 -53.74 13.94 13.34
C LEU A 432 -52.87 14.72 12.34
N LEU A 433 -51.82 14.11 11.81
CA LEU A 433 -50.96 14.75 10.81
C LEU A 433 -51.68 14.96 9.47
N GLY A 434 -52.54 14.04 9.04
CA GLY A 434 -53.38 14.24 7.85
C GLY A 434 -54.50 15.27 8.12
N ASP A 435 -55.61 14.78 8.69
CA ASP A 435 -56.86 15.54 8.85
C ASP A 435 -57.01 16.27 10.21
N GLY A 436 -55.97 16.27 11.06
CA GLY A 436 -56.01 16.96 12.35
C GLY A 436 -55.78 18.48 12.26
N THR A 437 -56.37 19.22 13.20
CA THR A 437 -56.07 20.62 13.51
C THR A 437 -55.69 20.76 14.97
N PHE A 438 -54.60 21.48 15.23
CA PHE A 438 -54.07 21.70 16.59
C PHE A 438 -53.42 23.09 16.73
N ARG A 439 -53.90 24.08 15.98
CA ARG A 439 -53.47 25.49 16.09
C ARG A 439 -54.03 26.20 17.33
N HIS A 440 -55.32 25.98 17.60
CA HIS A 440 -56.04 26.62 18.69
C HIS A 440 -56.87 25.62 19.51
N ASN A 441 -57.47 24.64 18.82
CA ASN A 441 -58.20 23.52 19.42
C ASN A 441 -57.70 22.22 18.79
N LEU A 442 -57.73 21.12 19.56
CA LEU A 442 -57.39 19.78 19.10
C LEU A 442 -58.63 19.11 18.50
N ALA A 443 -58.65 18.95 17.17
CA ALA A 443 -59.74 18.31 16.44
C ALA A 443 -59.20 17.53 15.24
N PHE A 444 -60.01 16.65 14.67
CA PHE A 444 -59.76 16.03 13.37
C PHE A 444 -61.07 15.87 12.61
N SER A 445 -60.98 15.86 11.28
CA SER A 445 -62.16 15.84 10.41
C SER A 445 -62.21 14.54 9.59
N THR A 446 -63.23 13.72 9.75
CA THR A 446 -63.41 12.50 8.95
C THR A 446 -64.88 12.12 8.78
N MET A 447 -65.21 11.48 7.67
CA MET A 447 -66.52 10.86 7.43
C MET A 447 -66.50 9.34 7.69
N ASP A 448 -65.33 8.76 7.94
CA ASP A 448 -65.14 7.32 8.10
C ASP A 448 -65.21 6.93 9.59
N GLU A 449 -66.28 6.23 9.98
CA GLU A 449 -66.51 5.82 11.38
C GLU A 449 -65.42 4.88 11.92
N GLN A 450 -64.80 4.08 11.04
CA GLN A 450 -63.65 3.22 11.40
C GLN A 450 -62.46 4.04 11.94
N ILE A 451 -62.20 5.23 11.39
CA ILE A 451 -61.12 6.11 11.87
C ILE A 451 -61.48 6.67 13.25
N VAL A 452 -62.73 7.06 13.45
CA VAL A 452 -63.22 7.60 14.73
C VAL A 452 -63.09 6.56 15.85
N GLU A 453 -63.48 5.32 15.58
CA GLU A 453 -63.40 4.24 16.56
C GLU A 453 -61.94 3.83 16.85
N ALA A 454 -61.08 3.77 15.82
CA ALA A 454 -59.66 3.54 16.00
C ALA A 454 -58.99 4.61 16.87
N VAL A 455 -59.31 5.90 16.65
CA VAL A 455 -58.82 6.99 17.49
C VAL A 455 -59.37 6.89 18.90
N ARG A 456 -60.67 6.60 19.08
CA ARG A 456 -61.28 6.46 20.42
C ARG A 456 -60.62 5.35 21.23
N ALA A 457 -60.32 4.21 20.61
CA ALA A 457 -59.71 3.06 21.26
C ALA A 457 -58.24 3.29 21.66
N ALA A 458 -57.53 4.18 20.96
CA ALA A 458 -56.10 4.41 21.12
C ALA A 458 -55.73 5.71 21.86
N LEU A 459 -56.73 6.50 22.29
CA LEU A 459 -56.49 7.73 23.04
C LEU A 459 -56.09 7.47 24.51
N PRO A 460 -55.15 8.25 25.08
CA PRO A 460 -54.76 8.09 26.48
C PRO A 460 -55.89 8.54 27.42
N GLU A 461 -56.14 7.75 28.47
CA GLU A 461 -57.07 8.15 29.52
C GLU A 461 -56.61 9.44 30.23
N PRO A 462 -57.49 10.40 30.55
CA PRO A 462 -58.95 10.35 30.43
C PRO A 462 -59.51 11.04 29.18
N CYS A 463 -58.80 11.11 28.05
CA CYS A 463 -59.28 11.85 26.86
C CYS A 463 -60.49 11.19 26.21
N VAL A 464 -61.43 12.00 25.71
CA VAL A 464 -62.61 11.52 24.97
C VAL A 464 -62.76 12.24 23.63
N VAL A 465 -63.22 11.51 22.62
CA VAL A 465 -63.62 12.05 21.30
C VAL A 465 -65.09 12.43 21.35
N VAL A 466 -65.42 13.68 21.03
CA VAL A 466 -66.80 14.16 20.94
C VAL A 466 -67.09 14.79 19.59
N PRO A 467 -68.27 14.57 18.99
CA PRO A 467 -68.65 15.26 17.76
C PRO A 467 -68.87 16.75 18.02
N LYS A 468 -68.47 17.60 17.07
CA LYS A 468 -68.72 19.04 17.12
C LYS A 468 -70.17 19.32 16.71
N GLN A 469 -70.92 20.09 17.52
CA GLN A 469 -72.37 20.27 17.36
C GLN A 469 -72.80 20.80 15.97
N ASP A 470 -71.96 21.58 15.29
CA ASP A 470 -72.25 22.20 14.00
C ASP A 470 -71.52 21.56 12.80
N SER A 471 -70.97 20.34 12.96
CA SER A 471 -70.26 19.65 11.87
C SER A 471 -70.61 18.16 11.82
N ARG A 472 -70.72 17.63 10.60
CA ARG A 472 -70.99 16.20 10.36
C ARG A 472 -69.73 15.34 10.32
N CYS A 473 -68.56 15.96 10.28
CA CYS A 473 -67.27 15.26 10.14
C CYS A 473 -66.23 15.69 11.18
N ASP A 474 -66.44 16.78 11.93
CA ASP A 474 -65.43 17.25 12.88
C ASP A 474 -65.62 16.64 14.27
N TYR A 475 -64.53 16.12 14.82
CA TYR A 475 -64.46 15.53 16.15
C TYR A 475 -63.43 16.28 17.01
N LEU A 476 -63.80 16.59 18.25
CA LEU A 476 -62.93 17.26 19.24
C LEU A 476 -62.37 16.23 20.23
N VAL A 477 -61.10 16.37 20.58
CA VAL A 477 -60.46 15.57 21.63
C VAL A 477 -60.33 16.42 22.90
N ARG A 478 -61.06 16.05 23.97
CA ARG A 478 -61.14 16.83 25.22
C ARG A 478 -61.13 15.96 26.48
N LEU A 479 -60.92 16.59 27.64
CA LEU A 479 -61.07 15.95 28.95
C LEU A 479 -62.56 15.94 29.38
N PRO A 480 -63.06 14.88 30.05
CA PRO A 480 -64.41 14.81 30.58
C PRO A 480 -64.51 15.64 31.87
N GLY A 481 -65.36 16.69 31.87
CA GLY A 481 -65.77 17.45 33.06
C GLY A 481 -65.43 18.95 33.05
N PRO A 482 -66.04 19.76 33.95
CA PRO A 482 -65.72 21.18 34.10
C PRO A 482 -64.33 21.36 34.74
N THR A 483 -63.47 22.14 34.10
CA THR A 483 -62.07 22.39 34.47
C THR A 483 -61.95 23.28 35.72
N GLY A 484 -62.15 22.69 36.90
CA GLY A 484 -61.89 23.30 38.21
C GLY A 484 -60.48 23.05 38.76
N GLY A 485 -59.48 22.86 37.88
CA GLY A 485 -58.09 22.62 38.27
C GLY A 485 -57.18 22.43 37.05
N VAL A 486 -55.88 22.66 37.23
CA VAL A 486 -54.80 22.63 36.22
C VAL A 486 -54.53 21.21 35.69
N ARG A 487 -55.55 20.51 35.15
CA ARG A 487 -55.34 19.26 34.39
C ARG A 487 -55.11 19.62 32.93
N ARG A 488 -53.88 19.43 32.45
CA ARG A 488 -53.52 19.58 31.03
C ARG A 488 -53.96 18.34 30.26
N ASN A 489 -54.48 18.52 29.03
CA ASN A 489 -54.84 17.41 28.15
C ASN A 489 -53.56 16.66 27.71
N PRO A 490 -53.42 15.35 28.00
CA PRO A 490 -52.24 14.55 27.65
C PRO A 490 -51.87 14.61 26.17
N VAL A 491 -52.85 14.61 25.26
CA VAL A 491 -52.60 14.68 23.81
C VAL A 491 -52.07 16.05 23.40
N ILE A 492 -52.57 17.12 24.03
CA ILE A 492 -52.04 18.48 23.80
C ILE A 492 -50.60 18.58 24.34
N GLN A 493 -50.31 17.95 25.48
CA GLN A 493 -48.96 17.92 26.02
C GLN A 493 -48.02 17.15 25.09
N ALA A 494 -48.42 15.96 24.63
CA ALA A 494 -47.67 15.18 23.64
C ALA A 494 -47.38 15.97 22.36
N LEU A 495 -48.37 16.68 21.80
CA LEU A 495 -48.16 17.52 20.62
C LEU A 495 -47.24 18.72 20.88
N ARG A 496 -47.18 19.24 22.12
CA ARG A 496 -46.21 20.28 22.49
C ARG A 496 -44.80 19.72 22.61
N ASP A 497 -44.68 18.54 23.23
CA ASP A 497 -43.39 17.86 23.41
C ASP A 497 -42.80 17.42 22.05
N LEU A 498 -43.66 17.17 21.06
CA LEU A 498 -43.29 16.88 19.67
C LEU A 498 -43.20 18.13 18.77
N GLU A 499 -43.30 19.34 19.34
CA GLU A 499 -43.23 20.62 18.63
C GLU A 499 -44.29 20.83 17.52
N LEU A 500 -45.37 20.06 17.55
CA LEU A 500 -46.47 20.15 16.59
C LEU A 500 -47.56 21.14 17.02
N TRP A 501 -47.70 21.42 18.32
CA TRP A 501 -48.76 22.32 18.81
C TRP A 501 -48.61 23.73 18.21
N GLY A 502 -49.64 24.22 17.52
CA GLY A 502 -49.57 25.49 16.78
C GLY A 502 -49.25 25.36 15.29
N ALA A 503 -48.81 24.19 14.81
CA ALA A 503 -48.51 23.99 13.40
C ALA A 503 -49.77 24.08 12.53
N THR A 504 -49.58 24.57 11.31
CA THR A 504 -50.63 24.69 10.28
C THR A 504 -50.42 23.62 9.21
N SER A 505 -51.38 23.42 8.31
CA SER A 505 -51.25 22.43 7.22
C SER A 505 -50.00 22.60 6.35
N HIS A 506 -49.39 23.81 6.31
CA HIS A 506 -48.14 24.08 5.59
C HIS A 506 -46.87 23.69 6.35
N THR A 507 -46.95 23.55 7.68
CA THR A 507 -45.79 23.36 8.56
C THR A 507 -45.83 22.03 9.30
N LYS A 508 -46.79 21.14 8.99
CA LYS A 508 -46.82 19.78 9.53
C LYS A 508 -45.63 18.99 9.00
N PHE A 509 -45.08 18.10 9.83
CA PHE A 509 -44.01 17.16 9.52
C PHE A 509 -44.23 15.89 10.38
N VAL A 510 -43.58 14.78 10.04
CA VAL A 510 -43.59 13.57 10.87
C VAL A 510 -42.45 13.69 11.89
N PRO A 511 -42.75 13.70 13.21
CA PRO A 511 -41.70 13.80 14.22
C PRO A 511 -40.75 12.61 14.18
N ASP A 512 -39.47 12.83 14.52
CA ASP A 512 -38.45 11.78 14.54
C ASP A 512 -38.85 10.62 15.47
N ALA A 513 -39.56 10.95 16.56
CA ALA A 513 -40.41 10.09 17.41
C ALA A 513 -41.05 8.86 16.73
N TYR A 514 -41.54 9.08 15.52
CA TYR A 514 -42.30 8.15 14.70
C TYR A 514 -41.61 7.82 13.39
N ARG A 515 -40.71 8.70 12.92
CA ARG A 515 -39.91 8.50 11.71
C ARG A 515 -38.85 7.43 11.91
N THR A 516 -38.16 7.38 13.05
CA THR A 516 -37.16 6.34 13.38
C THR A 516 -37.72 5.25 14.29
N ALA A 517 -39.04 5.05 14.27
CA ALA A 517 -39.69 4.01 15.06
C ALA A 517 -39.57 2.62 14.38
N PRO A 518 -39.87 1.52 15.10
CA PRO A 518 -39.96 0.18 14.52
C PRO A 518 -40.87 0.12 13.29
N VAL A 519 -40.67 -0.87 12.42
CA VAL A 519 -41.42 -1.08 11.16
C VAL A 519 -42.92 -0.99 11.40
N LYS A 520 -43.41 -1.61 12.48
CA LYS A 520 -44.83 -1.61 12.87
C LYS A 520 -45.38 -0.20 13.12
N ASP A 521 -44.64 0.63 13.84
CA ASP A 521 -45.06 1.98 14.22
C ASP A 521 -45.01 2.93 13.02
N ARG A 522 -43.97 2.84 12.19
CA ARG A 522 -43.85 3.60 10.93
C ARG A 522 -44.98 3.25 9.96
N LEU A 523 -45.29 1.96 9.83
CA LEU A 523 -46.41 1.50 9.02
C LEU A 523 -47.73 2.06 9.55
N ALA A 524 -47.95 2.05 10.86
CA ALA A 524 -49.16 2.59 11.48
C ALA A 524 -49.31 4.11 11.26
N VAL A 525 -48.21 4.89 11.35
CA VAL A 525 -48.23 6.33 11.02
C VAL A 525 -48.56 6.55 9.55
N LEU A 526 -47.90 5.79 8.65
CA LEU A 526 -48.18 5.84 7.21
C LEU A 526 -49.65 5.49 6.93
N GLN A 527 -50.20 4.46 7.57
CA GLN A 527 -51.61 4.07 7.42
C GLN A 527 -52.56 5.17 7.88
N GLY A 528 -52.29 5.86 8.99
CA GLY A 528 -53.09 7.01 9.44
C GLY A 528 -53.09 8.17 8.43
N LEU A 529 -51.92 8.47 7.85
CA LEU A 529 -51.76 9.49 6.80
C LEU A 529 -52.45 9.10 5.48
N MET A 530 -52.39 7.82 5.12
CA MET A 530 -52.98 7.30 3.89
C MET A 530 -54.51 7.11 4.00
N ASP A 531 -55.01 6.74 5.18
CA ASP A 531 -56.44 6.59 5.44
C ASP A 531 -57.16 7.95 5.48
N THR A 532 -56.45 9.02 5.81
CA THR A 532 -56.93 10.41 5.72
C THR A 532 -56.71 10.94 4.29
N ASP A 533 -55.55 11.53 4.02
CA ASP A 533 -55.21 12.26 2.79
C ASP A 533 -54.71 11.38 1.63
N GLY A 534 -54.57 10.06 1.85
CA GLY A 534 -54.20 9.10 0.80
C GLY A 534 -55.36 8.75 -0.13
N THR A 535 -55.04 8.54 -1.40
CA THR A 535 -55.98 8.22 -2.46
C THR A 535 -55.51 7.00 -3.24
N VAL A 536 -56.46 6.16 -3.64
CA VAL A 536 -56.27 5.06 -4.59
C VAL A 536 -57.16 5.32 -5.80
N ASP A 537 -56.61 5.20 -7.00
CA ASP A 537 -57.34 5.45 -8.24
C ASP A 537 -58.43 4.38 -8.48
N LYS A 538 -59.32 4.66 -9.45
CA LYS A 538 -60.45 3.76 -9.77
C LYS A 538 -60.00 2.39 -10.27
N ASN A 539 -58.79 2.30 -10.81
CA ASN A 539 -58.22 1.07 -11.35
C ASN A 539 -57.41 0.29 -10.32
N GLY A 540 -57.19 0.86 -9.12
CA GLY A 540 -56.48 0.22 -8.01
C GLY A 540 -54.96 0.14 -8.16
N TYR A 541 -54.37 0.79 -9.17
CA TYR A 541 -52.95 0.70 -9.50
C TYR A 541 -52.13 1.91 -9.06
N SER A 542 -52.77 3.08 -8.93
CA SER A 542 -52.12 4.32 -8.56
C SER A 542 -52.55 4.72 -7.15
N VAL A 543 -51.57 4.78 -6.26
CA VAL A 543 -51.74 5.24 -4.89
C VAL A 543 -50.98 6.54 -4.73
N SER A 544 -51.62 7.55 -4.16
CA SER A 544 -50.98 8.85 -3.91
C SER A 544 -51.45 9.53 -2.64
N PHE A 545 -50.53 10.23 -1.99
CA PHE A 545 -50.79 11.11 -0.86
C PHE A 545 -50.61 12.57 -1.29
N CYS A 546 -51.48 13.48 -0.87
CA CYS A 546 -51.42 14.89 -1.26
C CYS A 546 -51.32 15.77 -0.01
N SER A 547 -50.33 16.66 0.04
CA SER A 547 -50.18 17.61 1.14
C SER A 547 -49.72 18.98 0.65
N VAL A 548 -50.14 20.05 1.33
CA VAL A 548 -49.64 21.42 1.10
C VAL A 548 -48.33 21.69 1.85
N SER A 549 -47.97 20.84 2.84
CA SER A 549 -46.66 20.85 3.46
C SER A 549 -45.69 20.03 2.63
N ARG A 550 -44.59 20.67 2.23
CA ARG A 550 -43.47 19.99 1.55
C ARG A 550 -42.80 18.99 2.49
N ALA A 551 -42.56 19.40 3.75
CA ALA A 551 -41.93 18.55 4.76
C ALA A 551 -42.72 17.26 4.96
N LEU A 552 -44.05 17.36 5.15
CA LEU A 552 -44.90 16.18 5.31
C LEU A 552 -44.90 15.28 4.07
N ALA A 553 -44.86 15.85 2.86
CA ALA A 553 -44.79 15.07 1.63
C ALA A 553 -43.44 14.34 1.48
N GLU A 554 -42.32 14.98 1.87
CA GLU A 554 -40.99 14.37 1.90
C GLU A 554 -40.90 13.29 2.99
N ASP A 555 -41.50 13.51 4.16
CA ASP A 555 -41.55 12.54 5.25
C ASP A 555 -42.39 11.30 4.89
N VAL A 556 -43.52 11.48 4.21
CA VAL A 556 -44.33 10.35 3.69
C VAL A 556 -43.53 9.55 2.66
N ALA A 557 -42.80 10.24 1.77
CA ALA A 557 -41.92 9.56 0.82
C ALA A 557 -40.80 8.79 1.53
N TRP A 558 -40.26 9.35 2.62
CA TRP A 558 -39.27 8.69 3.46
C TRP A 558 -39.85 7.45 4.15
N LEU A 559 -41.04 7.53 4.77
CA LEU A 559 -41.70 6.40 5.43
C LEU A 559 -41.91 5.24 4.45
N VAL A 560 -42.42 5.54 3.25
CA VAL A 560 -42.63 4.56 2.18
C VAL A 560 -41.31 3.88 1.78
N ARG A 561 -40.23 4.66 1.60
CA ARG A 561 -38.90 4.11 1.25
C ARG A 561 -38.33 3.25 2.37
N SER A 562 -38.50 3.68 3.61
CA SER A 562 -38.03 2.94 4.80
C SER A 562 -38.74 1.60 5.03
N LEU A 563 -39.93 1.45 4.44
CA LEU A 563 -40.74 0.23 4.44
C LEU A 563 -40.56 -0.58 3.14
N GLY A 564 -39.47 -0.37 2.41
CA GLY A 564 -39.12 -1.12 1.19
C GLY A 564 -39.96 -0.73 -0.03
N GLY A 565 -40.74 0.35 0.07
CA GLY A 565 -41.57 0.89 -1.01
C GLY A 565 -40.84 1.92 -1.89
N ARG A 566 -41.50 2.31 -2.97
CA ARG A 566 -41.03 3.36 -3.88
C ARG A 566 -41.95 4.58 -3.77
N ALA A 567 -41.36 5.73 -3.46
CA ALA A 567 -42.08 7.00 -3.41
C ALA A 567 -41.45 8.09 -4.26
N ARG A 568 -42.29 8.84 -4.99
CA ARG A 568 -41.87 10.02 -5.76
C ARG A 568 -42.74 11.22 -5.37
N VAL A 569 -42.10 12.32 -4.98
CA VAL A 569 -42.78 13.59 -4.67
C VAL A 569 -42.88 14.42 -5.95
N LEU A 570 -44.11 14.72 -6.36
CA LEU A 570 -44.41 15.48 -7.59
C LEU A 570 -45.04 16.82 -7.22
N PRO A 571 -44.57 17.96 -7.77
CA PRO A 571 -45.20 19.25 -7.55
C PRO A 571 -46.60 19.28 -8.18
N LYS A 572 -47.59 19.81 -7.45
CA LYS A 572 -49.00 19.90 -7.88
C LYS A 572 -49.60 21.26 -7.49
N LYS A 573 -49.48 22.26 -8.38
CA LYS A 573 -49.95 23.65 -8.15
C LYS A 573 -49.45 24.22 -6.81
N GLN A 574 -50.32 24.30 -5.79
CA GLN A 574 -50.02 24.80 -4.44
C GLN A 574 -49.80 23.67 -3.41
N ALA A 575 -49.62 22.43 -3.87
CA ALA A 575 -49.44 21.23 -3.06
C ALA A 575 -48.38 20.30 -3.67
N PHE A 576 -48.08 19.22 -2.95
CA PHE A 576 -47.18 18.15 -3.33
C PHE A 576 -47.92 16.82 -3.32
N ASN A 577 -47.74 16.04 -4.38
CA ASN A 577 -48.36 14.73 -4.54
C ASN A 577 -47.28 13.64 -4.47
N VAL A 578 -47.34 12.80 -3.46
CA VAL A 578 -46.44 11.66 -3.28
C VAL A 578 -47.07 10.47 -3.98
N SER A 579 -46.47 10.00 -5.06
CA SER A 579 -46.81 8.69 -5.64
C SER A 579 -46.24 7.60 -4.75
N VAL A 580 -47.06 6.66 -4.32
CA VAL A 580 -46.68 5.59 -3.39
C VAL A 580 -46.83 4.23 -4.06
N ALA A 581 -45.84 3.36 -3.87
CA ALA A 581 -45.92 1.95 -4.22
C ALA A 581 -45.27 1.12 -3.11
N MET A 582 -46.04 0.25 -2.47
CA MET A 582 -45.60 -0.54 -1.31
C MET A 582 -45.59 -2.04 -1.61
N PRO A 583 -44.67 -2.82 -1.01
CA PRO A 583 -44.73 -4.27 -1.00
C PRO A 583 -46.09 -4.78 -0.49
N THR A 584 -46.51 -5.96 -0.96
CA THR A 584 -47.80 -6.57 -0.61
C THR A 584 -47.94 -6.84 0.89
N GLU A 585 -46.84 -7.19 1.55
CA GLU A 585 -46.77 -7.40 3.00
C GLU A 585 -46.96 -6.12 3.84
N PHE A 586 -46.73 -4.93 3.25
CA PHE A 586 -46.85 -3.63 3.92
C PHE A 586 -47.97 -2.79 3.29
N THR A 587 -49.22 -3.19 3.52
CA THR A 587 -50.39 -2.50 2.94
C THR A 587 -50.49 -1.06 3.47
N PRO A 588 -50.55 -0.03 2.59
CA PRO A 588 -50.50 1.38 3.00
C PRO A 588 -51.81 1.89 3.63
N PHE A 589 -52.90 1.13 3.59
CA PHE A 589 -54.20 1.52 4.14
C PHE A 589 -54.64 0.54 5.22
N ARG A 590 -55.19 1.06 6.33
CA ARG A 590 -55.90 0.25 7.33
C ARG A 590 -57.40 0.28 7.10
N LEU A 591 -57.91 1.33 6.44
CA LEU A 591 -59.31 1.50 6.09
C LEU A 591 -59.76 0.51 5.01
N GLU A 592 -60.73 -0.35 5.34
CA GLU A 592 -61.15 -1.48 4.49
C GLU A 592 -61.57 -1.06 3.08
N ARG A 593 -62.32 0.05 2.95
CA ARG A 593 -62.78 0.54 1.63
C ARG A 593 -61.65 0.96 0.70
N LYS A 594 -60.50 1.40 1.24
CA LYS A 594 -59.31 1.81 0.48
C LYS A 594 -58.42 0.59 0.23
N ALA A 595 -58.20 -0.24 1.25
CA ALA A 595 -57.44 -1.48 1.14
C ALA A 595 -58.03 -2.45 0.08
N ALA A 596 -59.35 -2.65 0.09
CA ALA A 596 -60.03 -3.55 -0.86
C ALA A 596 -59.99 -3.07 -2.33
N ARG A 597 -59.64 -1.80 -2.57
CA ARG A 597 -59.48 -1.25 -3.93
C ARG A 597 -58.07 -1.43 -4.49
N LEU A 598 -57.11 -1.81 -3.66
CA LEU A 598 -55.72 -1.99 -4.07
C LEU A 598 -55.62 -3.25 -4.95
N VAL A 599 -55.12 -3.11 -6.17
CA VAL A 599 -54.89 -4.25 -7.06
C VAL A 599 -53.43 -4.67 -6.98
N GLU A 600 -53.21 -5.95 -6.71
CA GLU A 600 -51.87 -6.53 -6.68
C GLU A 600 -51.18 -6.43 -8.06
N ARG A 601 -49.95 -5.91 -8.06
CA ARG A 601 -49.19 -5.71 -9.30
C ARG A 601 -48.54 -7.02 -9.74
N ARG A 602 -48.86 -7.52 -10.94
CA ARG A 602 -48.32 -8.78 -11.48
C ARG A 602 -46.89 -8.65 -12.05
N LYS A 603 -46.11 -9.73 -11.85
CA LYS A 603 -44.89 -10.29 -12.50
C LYS A 603 -43.75 -9.39 -13.03
N TYR A 604 -43.93 -8.09 -13.31
CA TYR A 604 -42.90 -7.21 -13.90
C TYR A 604 -42.69 -5.86 -13.21
N ASN A 605 -43.33 -5.63 -12.06
CA ASN A 605 -43.41 -4.31 -11.42
C ASN A 605 -42.81 -4.32 -10.01
N THR A 606 -41.56 -4.79 -9.89
CA THR A 606 -40.85 -4.86 -8.62
C THR A 606 -40.44 -3.48 -8.11
N PHE A 607 -40.45 -3.28 -6.80
CA PHE A 607 -40.15 -2.03 -6.09
C PHE A 607 -38.68 -1.56 -6.20
N ARG A 608 -37.90 -2.23 -7.05
CA ARG A 608 -36.49 -1.93 -7.38
C ARG A 608 -36.36 -0.60 -8.12
N ARG A 609 -35.23 0.09 -7.92
CA ARG A 609 -34.99 1.42 -8.47
C ARG A 609 -34.00 1.36 -9.63
N GLY A 610 -34.45 1.76 -10.82
CA GLY A 610 -33.58 1.86 -12.00
C GLY A 610 -32.68 3.09 -11.94
N VAL A 611 -31.43 2.99 -12.40
CA VAL A 611 -30.53 4.15 -12.53
C VAL A 611 -30.91 4.92 -13.80
N ARG A 612 -31.31 6.18 -13.64
CA ARG A 612 -31.85 7.04 -14.72
C ARG A 612 -30.78 7.92 -15.36
N SER A 613 -29.96 8.57 -14.54
CA SER A 613 -28.81 9.37 -15.00
C SER A 613 -27.66 9.24 -14.00
N ILE A 614 -26.44 9.45 -14.48
CA ILE A 614 -25.23 9.57 -13.65
C ILE A 614 -24.60 10.90 -14.06
N GLU A 615 -24.70 11.89 -13.18
CA GLU A 615 -24.36 13.29 -13.46
C GLU A 615 -23.09 13.69 -12.70
N HIS A 616 -22.18 14.39 -13.36
CA HIS A 616 -20.97 14.90 -12.71
C HIS A 616 -21.34 16.05 -11.75
N VAL A 617 -20.94 15.95 -10.49
CA VAL A 617 -21.21 16.97 -9.45
C VAL A 617 -20.00 17.89 -9.24
N GLY A 618 -18.79 17.35 -9.41
CA GLY A 618 -17.53 18.04 -9.13
C GLY A 618 -16.74 17.34 -8.02
N ARG A 619 -15.69 18.00 -7.50
CA ARG A 619 -14.85 17.44 -6.45
C ARG A 619 -15.42 17.71 -5.06
N LYS A 620 -15.58 16.67 -4.24
CA LYS A 620 -15.96 16.76 -2.82
C LYS A 620 -15.08 15.87 -1.96
N PRO A 621 -14.90 16.20 -0.67
CA PRO A 621 -14.29 15.28 0.29
C PRO A 621 -15.18 14.04 0.47
N VAL A 622 -14.59 12.87 0.34
CA VAL A 622 -15.25 11.57 0.44
C VAL A 622 -14.62 10.72 1.54
N GLN A 623 -15.31 9.67 1.97
CA GLN A 623 -14.89 8.71 2.99
C GLN A 623 -15.51 7.34 2.69
N CYS A 624 -14.84 6.26 3.08
CA CYS A 624 -15.40 4.92 3.05
C CYS A 624 -15.40 4.28 4.44
N ILE A 625 -16.24 3.27 4.61
CA ILE A 625 -16.36 2.51 5.86
C ILE A 625 -16.27 1.00 5.57
N SER A 626 -15.62 0.28 6.47
CA SER A 626 -15.61 -1.18 6.52
C SER A 626 -16.60 -1.65 7.58
N VAL A 627 -17.34 -2.71 7.25
CA VAL A 627 -18.46 -3.20 8.04
C VAL A 627 -18.20 -4.66 8.35
N ASP A 628 -18.29 -4.99 9.62
CA ASP A 628 -18.11 -6.31 10.20
C ASP A 628 -19.40 -7.12 10.05
N HIS A 629 -19.60 -7.64 8.84
CA HIS A 629 -20.76 -8.45 8.44
C HIS A 629 -20.35 -9.34 7.26
N PRO A 630 -20.90 -10.57 7.12
CA PRO A 630 -20.64 -11.42 5.96
C PRO A 630 -20.85 -10.68 4.64
N ASP A 631 -21.90 -9.83 4.61
CA ASP A 631 -22.22 -9.05 3.41
C ASP A 631 -21.23 -7.91 3.09
N ARG A 632 -20.38 -7.54 4.06
CA ARG A 632 -19.57 -6.30 4.16
C ARG A 632 -20.22 -5.06 3.58
N ALA A 633 -21.54 -5.00 3.51
CA ALA A 633 -22.28 -3.97 2.85
C ALA A 633 -23.18 -3.27 3.86
N TYR A 634 -23.34 -1.97 3.67
CA TYR A 634 -24.20 -1.14 4.50
C TYR A 634 -25.20 -0.43 3.61
N VAL A 635 -26.26 0.05 4.24
CA VAL A 635 -27.35 0.79 3.64
C VAL A 635 -26.98 2.28 3.67
N THR A 636 -26.50 2.80 2.54
CA THR A 636 -26.19 4.22 2.32
C THR A 636 -27.38 5.00 1.77
N ASP A 637 -27.24 6.30 1.52
CA ASP A 637 -28.22 7.27 1.02
C ASP A 637 -29.41 6.61 0.31
N ASN A 638 -30.61 6.89 0.83
CA ASN A 638 -31.84 6.33 0.30
C ASN A 638 -31.84 4.78 0.24
N PHE A 639 -31.05 4.10 1.05
CA PHE A 639 -30.96 2.65 1.19
C PHE A 639 -30.19 1.85 0.08
N THR A 640 -28.86 1.97 -0.05
CA THR A 640 -28.02 1.28 -1.10
C THR A 640 -26.66 0.64 -0.61
N VAL A 641 -25.91 -0.23 -1.37
CA VAL A 641 -25.06 -1.38 -0.86
C VAL A 641 -23.64 -1.65 -1.55
N THR A 642 -22.51 -2.10 -0.87
CA THR A 642 -21.04 -2.24 -1.36
C THR A 642 -19.94 -3.22 -0.66
N HIS A 643 -18.69 -3.58 -1.20
CA HIS A 643 -17.61 -4.53 -0.58
C HIS A 643 -16.00 -4.36 -0.83
N ASN A 644 -15.01 -4.97 -0.03
CA ASN A 644 -13.59 -5.42 -0.40
C ASN A 644 -12.77 -6.52 0.47
N THR A 645 -11.73 -7.24 -0.08
CA THR A 645 -10.71 -8.31 0.41
C THR A 645 -10.94 -9.78 0.00
N MET A 646 -10.45 -10.26 -1.17
CA MET A 646 -10.93 -11.56 -1.70
C MET A 646 -9.95 -12.46 -2.48
N VAL A 647 -8.93 -11.94 -3.14
CA VAL A 647 -8.15 -12.69 -4.15
C VAL A 647 -7.33 -13.85 -3.55
N ALA A 648 -6.61 -13.61 -2.45
CA ALA A 648 -5.76 -14.64 -1.82
C ALA A 648 -6.59 -15.78 -1.18
N LEU A 649 -7.73 -15.44 -0.57
CA LEU A 649 -8.63 -16.44 0.00
C LEU A 649 -9.19 -17.36 -1.08
N ARG A 650 -9.60 -16.82 -2.23
CA ARG A 650 -10.06 -17.63 -3.37
C ARG A 650 -9.01 -18.61 -3.88
N ALA A 651 -7.74 -18.19 -3.94
CA ALA A 651 -6.64 -19.09 -4.31
C ALA A 651 -6.46 -20.25 -3.31
N MET A 652 -6.54 -19.96 -2.01
CA MET A 652 -6.46 -20.99 -0.97
C MET A 652 -7.63 -21.98 -1.05
N LEU A 653 -8.86 -21.49 -1.25
CA LEU A 653 -10.03 -22.36 -1.38
C LEU A 653 -9.97 -23.24 -2.63
N GLY A 654 -9.47 -22.72 -3.77
CA GLY A 654 -9.28 -23.52 -4.98
C GLY A 654 -8.31 -24.70 -4.78
N VAL A 655 -7.34 -24.58 -3.87
CA VAL A 655 -6.43 -25.67 -3.51
C VAL A 655 -7.12 -26.68 -2.59
N VAL A 656 -7.89 -26.21 -1.62
CA VAL A 656 -8.68 -27.05 -0.70
C VAL A 656 -9.71 -27.90 -1.45
N ASP A 657 -10.34 -27.37 -2.50
CA ASP A 657 -11.27 -28.11 -3.37
C ASP A 657 -10.67 -29.40 -3.94
N THR A 658 -9.36 -29.40 -4.16
CA THR A 658 -8.66 -30.56 -4.74
C THR A 658 -8.04 -31.49 -3.69
N GLY A 659 -8.39 -31.29 -2.41
CA GLY A 659 -7.89 -32.07 -1.28
C GLY A 659 -6.51 -31.66 -0.77
N GLY A 660 -5.97 -30.52 -1.23
CA GLY A 660 -4.72 -29.94 -0.74
C GLY A 660 -4.94 -28.99 0.44
N GLN A 661 -3.86 -28.67 1.15
CA GLN A 661 -3.82 -27.67 2.22
C GLN A 661 -3.14 -26.40 1.72
N ALA A 662 -3.62 -25.25 2.19
CA ALA A 662 -2.99 -23.96 1.97
C ALA A 662 -2.40 -23.41 3.28
N ALA A 663 -1.19 -22.86 3.22
CA ALA A 663 -0.53 -22.22 4.35
C ALA A 663 -0.29 -20.74 4.07
N MET A 664 -0.72 -19.86 4.98
CA MET A 664 -0.44 -18.43 4.96
C MET A 664 0.62 -18.07 6.01
N LEU A 665 1.77 -17.59 5.54
CA LEU A 665 2.88 -17.16 6.37
C LEU A 665 2.79 -15.64 6.60
N ALA A 666 2.60 -15.23 7.86
CA ALA A 666 2.55 -13.84 8.28
C ALA A 666 3.81 -13.45 9.09
N PRO A 667 4.33 -12.22 8.95
CA PRO A 667 5.61 -11.81 9.53
C PRO A 667 5.61 -11.70 11.05
N THR A 668 4.45 -11.51 11.67
CA THR A 668 4.29 -11.45 13.12
C THR A 668 3.05 -12.18 13.57
N GLU A 669 3.04 -12.55 14.85
CA GLU A 669 1.92 -13.25 15.47
C GLU A 669 0.64 -12.40 15.45
N VAL A 670 0.76 -11.08 15.61
CA VAL A 670 -0.37 -10.14 15.52
C VAL A 670 -1.04 -10.21 14.15
N LEU A 671 -0.26 -10.20 13.07
CA LEU A 671 -0.81 -10.31 11.72
C LEU A 671 -1.37 -11.70 11.43
N ALA A 672 -0.73 -12.76 11.93
CA ALA A 672 -1.25 -14.12 11.82
C ALA A 672 -2.63 -14.24 12.48
N GLN A 673 -2.81 -13.68 13.68
CA GLN A 673 -4.09 -13.65 14.38
C GLN A 673 -5.14 -12.80 13.64
N GLN A 674 -4.74 -11.65 13.09
CA GLN A 674 -5.63 -10.79 12.32
C GLN A 674 -6.16 -11.49 11.06
N HIS A 675 -5.29 -12.13 10.29
CA HIS A 675 -5.66 -12.90 9.11
C HIS A 675 -6.53 -14.10 9.47
N HIS A 676 -6.20 -14.80 10.56
CA HIS A 676 -7.00 -15.92 11.05
C HIS A 676 -8.43 -15.52 11.38
N ARG A 677 -8.61 -14.44 12.14
CA ARG A 677 -9.93 -13.91 12.46
C ARG A 677 -10.69 -13.51 11.19
N SER A 678 -10.06 -12.71 10.33
CA SER A 678 -10.69 -12.17 9.13
C SER A 678 -11.12 -13.26 8.13
N ILE A 679 -10.30 -14.29 7.94
CA ILE A 679 -10.59 -15.43 7.04
C ILE A 679 -11.68 -16.32 7.63
N THR A 680 -11.62 -16.61 8.93
CA THR A 680 -12.65 -17.42 9.61
C THR A 680 -14.02 -16.73 9.54
N GLU A 681 -14.09 -15.43 9.81
CA GLU A 681 -15.31 -14.63 9.72
C GLU A 681 -15.85 -14.55 8.27
N MET A 682 -14.97 -14.41 7.26
CA MET A 682 -15.39 -14.41 5.85
C MET A 682 -16.04 -15.71 5.41
N MET A 683 -15.49 -16.84 5.88
CA MET A 683 -15.95 -18.17 5.49
C MET A 683 -17.20 -18.61 6.28
N GLY A 684 -17.43 -18.05 7.47
CA GLY A 684 -18.57 -18.41 8.31
C GLY A 684 -18.57 -19.90 8.67
N ASP A 685 -19.72 -20.57 8.52
CA ASP A 685 -19.88 -22.02 8.71
C ASP A 685 -19.04 -22.88 7.74
N LEU A 686 -18.51 -22.30 6.65
CA LEU A 686 -17.53 -22.99 5.80
C LEU A 686 -16.16 -23.14 6.48
N ALA A 687 -15.83 -22.32 7.49
CA ALA A 687 -14.59 -22.46 8.27
C ALA A 687 -14.69 -23.51 9.41
N GLU A 688 -15.88 -24.07 9.63
CA GLU A 688 -16.19 -24.98 10.73
C GLU A 688 -16.27 -26.46 10.27
N GLY A 689 -15.56 -26.81 9.20
CA GLY A 689 -15.52 -28.18 8.67
C GLY A 689 -15.24 -29.23 9.74
N GLY A 690 -16.11 -30.23 9.85
CA GLY A 690 -16.00 -31.31 10.85
C GLY A 690 -16.53 -30.99 12.25
N MET A 691 -17.06 -29.78 12.49
CA MET A 691 -17.69 -29.40 13.76
C MET A 691 -19.23 -29.45 13.70
N LEU A 692 -19.86 -29.57 14.87
CA LEU A 692 -21.32 -29.58 15.00
C LEU A 692 -21.89 -28.20 14.63
N GLY A 693 -22.51 -28.09 13.45
CA GLY A 693 -23.05 -26.83 12.92
C GLY A 693 -22.32 -26.31 11.67
N GLY A 694 -21.17 -26.89 11.31
CA GLY A 694 -20.44 -26.54 10.10
C GLY A 694 -21.10 -27.05 8.82
N ALA A 695 -20.79 -26.40 7.70
CA ALA A 695 -21.30 -26.79 6.39
C ALA A 695 -20.76 -28.17 5.93
N GLU A 696 -21.58 -28.90 5.17
CA GLU A 696 -21.22 -30.22 4.62
C GLU A 696 -19.95 -30.19 3.73
N HIS A 697 -19.69 -29.04 3.09
CA HIS A 697 -18.53 -28.78 2.24
C HIS A 697 -17.55 -27.76 2.86
N GLY A 698 -17.47 -27.69 4.20
CA GLY A 698 -16.57 -26.78 4.93
C GLY A 698 -15.14 -27.34 5.16
N THR A 699 -14.21 -26.48 5.52
CA THR A 699 -12.84 -26.82 5.95
C THR A 699 -12.46 -26.09 7.22
N LYS A 700 -11.51 -26.61 8.01
CA LYS A 700 -11.06 -25.95 9.23
C LYS A 700 -9.94 -24.94 8.93
N VAL A 701 -10.00 -23.77 9.59
CA VAL A 701 -8.95 -22.74 9.55
C VAL A 701 -8.15 -22.75 10.86
N ALA A 702 -6.89 -23.20 10.81
CA ALA A 702 -6.03 -23.33 11.99
C ALA A 702 -5.03 -22.16 12.11
N LEU A 703 -4.65 -21.82 13.35
CA LEU A 703 -3.60 -20.85 13.67
C LEU A 703 -2.38 -21.59 14.27
N LEU A 704 -1.16 -21.27 13.81
CA LEU A 704 0.09 -21.77 14.38
C LEU A 704 1.12 -20.64 14.64
N THR A 705 1.32 -20.30 15.91
CA THR A 705 2.33 -19.30 16.34
C THR A 705 3.28 -19.86 17.40
N GLY A 706 4.40 -19.16 17.65
CA GLY A 706 5.40 -19.56 18.65
C GLY A 706 4.91 -19.39 20.08
N SER A 707 4.02 -18.42 20.32
CA SER A 707 3.41 -18.12 21.62
C SER A 707 2.26 -19.04 22.05
N MET A 708 1.85 -20.02 21.23
CA MET A 708 0.74 -20.91 21.57
C MET A 708 1.06 -21.83 22.75
N GLY A 709 0.10 -21.97 23.66
CA GLY A 709 0.17 -22.96 24.73
C GLY A 709 0.27 -24.40 24.17
N THR A 710 0.97 -25.28 24.90
CA THR A 710 1.33 -26.64 24.45
C THR A 710 0.13 -27.46 23.95
N ALA A 711 -1.03 -27.35 24.60
CA ALA A 711 -2.23 -28.08 24.19
C ALA A 711 -2.79 -27.59 22.84
N ALA A 712 -2.92 -26.28 22.67
CA ALA A 712 -3.42 -25.68 21.42
C ALA A 712 -2.46 -25.93 20.26
N ARG A 713 -1.14 -25.80 20.50
CA ARG A 713 -0.11 -26.10 19.49
C ARG A 713 -0.15 -27.56 19.08
N ARG A 714 -0.28 -28.49 20.03
CA ARG A 714 -0.39 -29.93 19.73
C ARG A 714 -1.63 -30.24 18.90
N GLN A 715 -2.77 -29.62 19.19
CA GLN A 715 -3.98 -29.80 18.40
C GLN A 715 -3.80 -29.28 16.97
N ALA A 716 -3.25 -28.07 16.79
CA ALA A 716 -2.97 -27.52 15.47
C ALA A 716 -2.04 -28.46 14.67
N LEU A 717 -0.95 -28.95 15.27
CA LEU A 717 -0.06 -29.90 14.61
C LEU A 717 -0.76 -31.21 14.20
N LEU A 718 -1.68 -31.71 15.01
CA LEU A 718 -2.49 -32.87 14.65
C LEU A 718 -3.38 -32.57 13.46
N ASP A 719 -4.11 -31.46 13.48
CA ASP A 719 -5.00 -31.04 12.38
C ASP A 719 -4.23 -30.84 11.06
N LEU A 720 -2.97 -30.40 11.13
CA LEU A 720 -2.09 -30.26 9.97
C LEU A 720 -1.70 -31.62 9.36
N VAL A 721 -1.34 -32.59 10.20
CA VAL A 721 -0.87 -33.92 9.79
C VAL A 721 -2.02 -34.82 9.33
N THR A 722 -3.22 -34.67 9.90
CA THR A 722 -4.42 -35.39 9.48
C THR A 722 -5.06 -34.80 8.22
N GLY A 723 -4.77 -33.53 7.91
CA GLY A 723 -5.40 -32.81 6.81
C GLY A 723 -6.73 -32.16 7.17
N ASP A 724 -7.15 -32.21 8.45
CA ASP A 724 -8.42 -31.63 8.90
C ASP A 724 -8.43 -30.10 8.74
N ALA A 725 -7.26 -29.46 8.89
CA ALA A 725 -7.07 -28.04 8.58
C ALA A 725 -6.71 -27.85 7.10
N GLY A 726 -7.68 -27.46 6.27
CA GLY A 726 -7.42 -27.11 4.87
C GLY A 726 -6.72 -25.77 4.71
N ILE A 727 -6.89 -24.84 5.66
CA ILE A 727 -6.16 -23.57 5.69
C ILE A 727 -5.43 -23.43 7.02
N VAL A 728 -4.14 -23.07 6.95
CA VAL A 728 -3.30 -22.85 8.13
C VAL A 728 -2.67 -21.48 8.05
N ILE A 729 -2.81 -20.68 9.09
CA ILE A 729 -2.23 -19.33 9.17
C ILE A 729 -1.21 -19.33 10.29
N GLY A 730 -0.02 -18.81 10.06
CA GLY A 730 1.02 -18.87 11.08
C GLY A 730 2.23 -18.01 10.82
N THR A 731 3.13 -17.98 11.79
CA THR A 731 4.42 -17.30 11.68
C THR A 731 5.51 -18.27 11.21
N HIS A 732 6.78 -17.92 11.40
CA HIS A 732 7.93 -18.81 11.17
C HIS A 732 7.80 -20.18 11.86
N ALA A 733 6.90 -20.32 12.84
CA ALA A 733 6.53 -21.60 13.44
C ALA A 733 6.14 -22.66 12.41
N LEU A 734 5.53 -22.29 11.27
CA LEU A 734 5.18 -23.22 10.18
C LEU A 734 6.42 -23.88 9.53
N ILE A 735 7.57 -23.25 9.65
CA ILE A 735 8.81 -23.63 8.96
C ILE A 735 9.65 -24.58 9.82
N GLU A 736 9.40 -24.65 11.14
CA GLU A 736 10.14 -25.54 12.06
C GLU A 736 10.07 -27.01 11.63
N ASP A 737 11.17 -27.76 11.75
CA ASP A 737 11.29 -29.15 11.27
C ASP A 737 10.21 -30.10 11.82
N THR A 738 9.64 -29.77 12.98
CA THR A 738 8.58 -30.56 13.63
C THR A 738 7.22 -30.46 12.94
N VAL A 739 7.01 -29.44 12.10
CA VAL A 739 5.73 -29.20 11.42
C VAL A 739 5.69 -29.94 10.09
N GLN A 740 4.73 -30.86 9.97
CA GLN A 740 4.45 -31.65 8.78
C GLN A 740 3.01 -31.42 8.32
N PHE A 741 2.81 -31.38 7.01
CA PHE A 741 1.50 -31.25 6.38
C PHE A 741 1.09 -32.58 5.75
N HIS A 742 -0.21 -32.84 5.67
CA HIS A 742 -0.76 -33.99 4.95
C HIS A 742 -0.57 -33.83 3.43
N ASP A 743 -0.96 -32.68 2.87
CA ASP A 743 -0.84 -32.38 1.43
C ASP A 743 -0.71 -30.87 1.18
N LEU A 744 0.46 -30.27 1.43
CA LEU A 744 0.67 -28.83 1.21
C LEU A 744 0.67 -28.49 -0.29
N GLY A 745 -0.39 -27.82 -0.75
CA GLY A 745 -0.58 -27.45 -2.16
C GLY A 745 -0.24 -25.99 -2.48
N LEU A 746 -0.45 -25.05 -1.57
CA LEU A 746 -0.17 -23.63 -1.78
C LEU A 746 0.41 -22.97 -0.53
N VAL A 747 1.43 -22.14 -0.74
CA VAL A 747 2.01 -21.27 0.27
C VAL A 747 1.75 -19.82 -0.13
N VAL A 748 1.05 -19.08 0.72
CA VAL A 748 0.83 -17.63 0.60
C VAL A 748 1.77 -16.93 1.57
N VAL A 749 2.64 -16.04 1.10
CA VAL A 749 3.56 -15.27 1.96
C VAL A 749 3.13 -13.82 1.97
N ASP A 750 2.75 -13.29 3.12
CA ASP A 750 2.42 -11.88 3.31
C ASP A 750 3.65 -11.06 3.73
N GLU A 751 3.81 -9.86 3.18
CA GLU A 751 4.91 -8.92 3.46
C GLU A 751 6.32 -9.55 3.34
N GLN A 752 6.64 -10.01 2.13
CA GLN A 752 7.83 -10.79 1.76
C GLN A 752 9.18 -10.32 2.37
N HIS A 753 9.40 -9.02 2.57
CA HIS A 753 10.71 -8.46 2.93
C HIS A 753 11.25 -8.90 4.30
N ARG A 754 10.43 -9.52 5.17
CA ARG A 754 10.88 -10.02 6.49
C ARG A 754 11.32 -11.47 6.48
N PHE A 755 11.11 -12.20 5.38
CA PHE A 755 11.44 -13.61 5.27
C PHE A 755 12.62 -13.84 4.33
N GLY A 756 13.62 -14.58 4.79
CA GLY A 756 14.81 -14.95 4.01
C GLY A 756 14.48 -15.96 2.90
N VAL A 757 15.41 -16.13 1.94
CA VAL A 757 15.27 -17.12 0.85
C VAL A 757 15.20 -18.55 1.43
N GLU A 758 16.02 -18.86 2.43
CA GLU A 758 16.05 -20.17 3.11
C GLU A 758 14.71 -20.57 3.73
N GLN A 759 13.98 -19.60 4.31
CA GLN A 759 12.69 -19.83 4.94
C GLN A 759 11.62 -20.22 3.90
N ARG A 760 11.72 -19.69 2.68
CA ARG A 760 10.84 -20.03 1.55
C ARG A 760 11.14 -21.43 1.02
N ASP A 761 12.42 -21.74 0.86
CA ASP A 761 12.86 -23.06 0.39
C ASP A 761 12.53 -24.16 1.40
N ALA A 762 12.56 -23.86 2.70
CA ALA A 762 12.14 -24.79 3.76
C ALA A 762 10.65 -25.16 3.66
N LEU A 763 9.74 -24.22 3.33
CA LEU A 763 8.33 -24.54 3.09
C LEU A 763 8.13 -25.29 1.75
N ARG A 764 8.88 -24.95 0.70
CA ARG A 764 8.86 -25.71 -0.56
C ARG A 764 9.34 -27.15 -0.37
N ALA A 765 10.32 -27.36 0.50
CA ALA A 765 10.85 -28.68 0.83
C ALA A 765 9.89 -29.56 1.65
N LYS A 766 8.92 -28.95 2.34
CA LYS A 766 7.89 -29.64 3.12
C LYS A 766 6.72 -30.15 2.30
N GLY A 767 6.60 -29.77 1.03
CA GLY A 767 5.57 -30.27 0.13
C GLY A 767 5.70 -31.79 -0.09
N HIS A 768 4.70 -32.50 0.38
CA HIS A 768 4.52 -33.94 0.15
C HIS A 768 3.06 -34.15 -0.21
N SER A 769 2.80 -34.99 -1.21
CA SER A 769 1.44 -35.40 -1.56
C SER A 769 1.43 -36.91 -1.73
N ARG A 770 0.58 -37.62 -0.97
CA ARG A 770 0.45 -39.09 -1.03
C ARG A 770 1.78 -39.85 -0.90
N GLY A 771 2.73 -39.33 -0.11
CA GLY A 771 4.04 -39.96 0.12
C GLY A 771 5.11 -39.68 -0.94
N GLU A 772 4.80 -38.90 -1.98
CA GLU A 772 5.77 -38.42 -2.97
C GLU A 772 6.16 -36.96 -2.70
N ARG A 773 7.42 -36.61 -2.95
CA ARG A 773 7.89 -35.23 -2.84
C ARG A 773 7.30 -34.40 -3.98
N ARG A 774 6.48 -33.40 -3.63
CA ARG A 774 5.80 -32.50 -4.57
C ARG A 774 6.04 -31.08 -4.13
N THR A 775 6.35 -30.19 -5.05
CA THR A 775 6.61 -28.80 -4.69
C THR A 775 5.30 -28.02 -4.63
N PRO A 776 5.00 -27.30 -3.52
CA PRO A 776 3.78 -26.50 -3.44
C PRO A 776 3.88 -25.27 -4.35
N HIS A 777 2.72 -24.78 -4.78
CA HIS A 777 2.61 -23.49 -5.43
C HIS A 777 2.95 -22.38 -4.43
N LEU A 778 3.55 -21.28 -4.91
CA LEU A 778 3.98 -20.15 -4.09
C LEU A 778 3.35 -18.85 -4.63
N LEU A 779 2.53 -18.22 -3.78
CA LEU A 779 1.97 -16.90 -4.00
C LEU A 779 2.57 -15.93 -2.98
N VAL A 780 3.23 -14.88 -3.46
CA VAL A 780 3.84 -13.87 -2.58
C VAL A 780 3.05 -12.59 -2.68
N MET A 781 2.72 -11.98 -1.54
CA MET A 781 1.99 -10.71 -1.48
C MET A 781 2.91 -9.60 -0.96
N THR A 782 2.85 -8.44 -1.60
CA THR A 782 3.51 -7.24 -1.07
C THR A 782 2.67 -6.00 -1.33
N ALA A 783 2.59 -5.15 -0.30
CA ALA A 783 2.02 -3.80 -0.41
C ALA A 783 3.03 -2.79 -1.01
N THR A 784 4.34 -3.12 -1.02
CA THR A 784 5.38 -2.22 -1.54
C THR A 784 6.39 -2.98 -2.40
N PRO A 785 6.70 -2.51 -3.62
CA PRO A 785 7.79 -3.09 -4.39
C PRO A 785 9.11 -2.79 -3.68
N ILE A 786 9.90 -3.82 -3.40
CA ILE A 786 11.23 -3.71 -2.78
C ILE A 786 12.27 -3.66 -3.91
N PRO A 787 13.41 -2.96 -3.80
CA PRO A 787 14.43 -2.92 -4.85
C PRO A 787 14.85 -4.29 -5.40
N ARG A 788 15.00 -5.28 -4.52
CA ARG A 788 15.29 -6.67 -4.91
C ARG A 788 14.12 -7.30 -5.68
N THR A 789 12.89 -7.08 -5.26
CA THR A 789 11.70 -7.62 -5.94
C THR A 789 11.48 -6.95 -7.29
N VAL A 790 11.69 -5.64 -7.39
CA VAL A 790 11.68 -4.91 -8.68
C VAL A 790 12.76 -5.47 -9.59
N ALA A 791 13.98 -5.63 -9.08
CA ALA A 791 15.06 -6.19 -9.86
C ALA A 791 14.78 -7.65 -10.28
N MET A 792 14.25 -8.51 -9.40
CA MET A 792 13.81 -9.87 -9.74
C MET A 792 12.66 -9.90 -10.77
N THR A 793 11.79 -8.88 -10.76
CA THR A 793 10.72 -8.71 -11.74
C THR A 793 11.28 -8.34 -13.10
N VAL A 794 12.20 -7.37 -13.14
CA VAL A 794 12.92 -6.94 -14.35
C VAL A 794 13.76 -8.10 -14.91
N PHE A 795 14.42 -8.87 -14.04
CA PHE A 795 15.15 -10.07 -14.42
C PHE A 795 14.26 -11.30 -14.70
N GLY A 796 12.96 -11.23 -14.40
CA GLY A 796 11.97 -12.23 -14.77
C GLY A 796 12.01 -13.55 -13.98
N ASP A 797 12.51 -13.58 -12.74
CA ASP A 797 12.58 -14.78 -11.89
C ASP A 797 11.22 -15.15 -11.26
N LEU A 798 10.28 -14.20 -11.21
CA LEU A 798 8.92 -14.36 -10.70
C LEU A 798 7.90 -13.84 -11.71
N GLU A 799 6.77 -14.53 -11.86
CA GLU A 799 5.63 -13.98 -12.59
C GLU A 799 4.91 -12.94 -11.74
N THR A 800 4.53 -11.80 -12.31
CA THR A 800 3.93 -10.70 -11.56
C THR A 800 2.50 -10.43 -11.99
N SER A 801 1.61 -10.37 -11.00
CA SER A 801 0.24 -9.89 -11.15
C SER A 801 0.11 -8.59 -10.37
N VAL A 802 -0.13 -7.49 -11.08
CA VAL A 802 -0.23 -6.15 -10.49
C VAL A 802 -1.69 -5.74 -10.41
N LEU A 803 -2.11 -5.36 -9.21
CA LEU A 803 -3.30 -4.56 -8.94
C LEU A 803 -2.85 -3.10 -8.93
N ASP A 804 -2.86 -2.49 -10.11
CA ASP A 804 -2.34 -1.14 -10.42
C ASP A 804 -3.23 0.02 -9.95
N GLN A 805 -4.31 -0.30 -9.23
CA GLN A 805 -5.28 0.68 -8.75
C GLN A 805 -5.00 1.04 -7.28
N LEU A 806 -4.48 2.25 -7.04
CA LEU A 806 -4.33 2.85 -5.70
C LEU A 806 -5.68 2.83 -4.95
N PRO A 807 -5.76 2.44 -3.66
CA PRO A 807 -6.89 2.66 -2.77
C PRO A 807 -6.97 4.15 -2.55
N ALA A 808 -7.94 4.74 -3.24
CA ALA A 808 -8.01 6.17 -3.33
C ALA A 808 -8.57 6.74 -2.04
N GLY A 809 -7.62 7.30 -1.27
CA GLY A 809 -7.87 8.33 -0.28
C GLY A 809 -7.14 8.21 1.06
N ARG A 810 -5.96 7.63 1.07
CA ARG A 810 -4.97 7.98 2.09
C ARG A 810 -4.78 9.52 2.10
N SER A 811 -5.11 10.19 3.21
CA SER A 811 -4.77 11.60 3.38
C SER A 811 -3.27 11.77 3.12
N PRO A 812 -2.85 12.68 2.22
CA PRO A 812 -1.47 12.75 1.77
C PRO A 812 -0.57 13.00 2.98
N ILE A 813 0.45 12.14 3.13
CA ILE A 813 1.40 12.29 4.22
C ILE A 813 2.41 13.34 3.78
N ALA A 814 2.21 14.57 4.25
CA ALA A 814 3.16 15.65 4.03
C ALA A 814 4.49 15.22 4.66
N THR A 815 5.48 14.97 3.81
CA THR A 815 6.78 14.49 4.26
C THR A 815 7.79 15.62 4.12
N HIS A 816 8.43 16.00 5.22
CA HIS A 816 9.43 17.06 5.23
C HIS A 816 10.72 16.58 5.88
N VAL A 817 11.85 16.98 5.32
CA VAL A 817 13.16 16.71 5.93
C VAL A 817 13.57 17.90 6.78
N VAL A 818 13.94 17.63 8.02
CA VAL A 818 14.28 18.61 9.04
C VAL A 818 15.81 18.63 9.23
N PRO A 819 16.52 19.68 8.77
CA PRO A 819 17.96 19.79 8.89
C PRO A 819 18.35 20.27 10.30
N ALA A 820 18.48 19.35 11.24
CA ALA A 820 18.71 19.65 12.66
C ALA A 820 20.04 20.37 12.93
N ARG A 821 21.07 20.09 12.11
CA ARG A 821 22.40 20.70 12.25
C ARG A 821 22.46 22.13 11.73
N ASP A 822 21.96 22.34 10.51
CA ASP A 822 22.05 23.64 9.82
C ASP A 822 20.99 24.63 10.33
N LYS A 823 19.83 24.13 10.78
CA LYS A 823 18.71 24.94 11.28
C LYS A 823 18.13 24.34 12.57
N PRO A 824 18.79 24.51 13.73
CA PRO A 824 18.32 23.96 15.01
C PRO A 824 16.91 24.40 15.42
N HIS A 825 16.48 25.60 15.00
CA HIS A 825 15.13 26.11 15.22
C HIS A 825 14.03 25.28 14.52
N PHE A 826 14.35 24.57 13.42
CA PHE A 826 13.40 23.66 12.78
C PHE A 826 13.15 22.41 13.64
N LEU A 827 14.16 21.94 14.38
CA LEU A 827 13.98 20.84 15.34
C LEU A 827 13.11 21.25 16.52
N ALA A 828 13.27 22.48 17.03
CA ALA A 828 12.37 23.02 18.04
C ALA A 828 10.92 23.09 17.50
N ARG A 829 10.75 23.58 16.25
CA ARG A 829 9.45 23.65 15.58
C ARG A 829 8.80 22.27 15.37
N THR A 830 9.59 21.22 15.12
CA THR A 830 9.10 19.83 15.03
C THR A 830 8.38 19.43 16.32
N TRP A 831 8.95 19.72 17.49
CA TRP A 831 8.34 19.34 18.76
C TRP A 831 7.12 20.18 19.13
N GLU A 832 7.13 21.48 18.80
CA GLU A 832 5.94 22.32 18.90
C GLU A 832 4.80 21.76 18.03
N ARG A 833 5.12 21.30 16.82
CA ARG A 833 4.13 20.72 15.91
C ARG A 833 3.57 19.39 16.42
N VAL A 834 4.39 18.54 17.03
CA VAL A 834 3.92 17.32 17.70
C VAL A 834 2.95 17.67 18.83
N ARG A 835 3.27 18.69 19.63
CA ARG A 835 2.40 19.15 20.72
C ARG A 835 1.07 19.69 20.21
N GLU A 836 1.07 20.52 19.17
CA GLU A 836 -0.16 21.04 18.53
C GLU A 836 -1.09 19.91 18.10
N GLU A 837 -0.54 18.85 17.50
CA GLU A 837 -1.32 17.70 17.03
C GLU A 837 -1.88 16.87 18.20
N VAL A 838 -1.10 16.67 19.25
CA VAL A 838 -1.55 15.98 20.47
C VAL A 838 -2.61 16.79 21.22
N GLU A 839 -2.44 18.10 21.35
CA GLU A 839 -3.45 19.00 21.94
C GLU A 839 -4.74 19.04 21.10
N GLY A 840 -4.63 18.78 19.79
CA GLY A 840 -5.76 18.55 18.88
C GLY A 840 -6.47 17.20 19.05
N GLY A 841 -6.03 16.36 19.99
CA GLY A 841 -6.61 15.04 20.27
C GLY A 841 -5.98 13.88 19.49
N HIS A 842 -4.92 14.13 18.70
CA HIS A 842 -4.22 13.10 17.94
C HIS A 842 -3.05 12.48 18.71
N GLN A 843 -2.41 11.49 18.11
CA GLN A 843 -1.27 10.79 18.71
C GLN A 843 -0.05 10.80 17.79
N ALA A 844 1.15 10.74 18.37
CA ALA A 844 2.39 10.83 17.61
C ALA A 844 3.32 9.64 17.84
N TYR A 845 4.00 9.22 16.77
CA TYR A 845 5.13 8.29 16.83
C TYR A 845 6.46 9.05 16.77
N VAL A 846 7.40 8.64 17.62
CA VAL A 846 8.80 9.09 17.55
C VAL A 846 9.69 7.86 17.40
N VAL A 847 10.36 7.72 16.26
CA VAL A 847 11.20 6.56 15.94
C VAL A 847 12.66 6.90 16.12
N CYS A 848 13.39 6.07 16.87
CA CYS A 848 14.83 6.18 17.04
C CYS A 848 15.55 4.90 16.58
N PRO A 849 16.79 5.01 16.07
CA PRO A 849 17.53 3.88 15.53
C PRO A 849 18.06 2.89 16.60
N ARG A 850 18.14 3.27 17.88
CA ARG A 850 18.76 2.44 18.94
C ARG A 850 17.93 2.39 20.23
N ILE A 851 18.10 1.35 21.06
CA ILE A 851 17.34 1.11 22.32
C ILE A 851 17.90 1.90 23.52
N GLY A 852 19.19 1.77 23.86
CA GLY A 852 19.86 2.61 24.88
C GLY A 852 20.30 1.98 26.21
N ASP A 853 20.43 0.65 26.33
CA ASP A 853 20.75 0.03 27.61
C ASP A 853 22.25 0.13 27.99
N ALA A 854 22.54 0.23 29.30
CA ALA A 854 23.88 0.36 29.89
C ALA A 854 24.85 -0.82 29.63
N GLU A 855 24.38 -1.96 29.14
CA GLU A 855 25.27 -3.08 28.75
C GLU A 855 26.00 -2.87 27.42
N ASP A 856 25.57 -1.89 26.61
CA ASP A 856 26.32 -1.48 25.43
C ASP A 856 27.54 -0.59 25.79
N GLU A 857 27.75 -0.27 27.07
CA GLU A 857 28.97 0.33 27.58
C GLU A 857 29.97 -0.74 28.05
N LYS A 858 30.64 -1.41 27.09
CA LYS A 858 31.99 -1.94 27.32
C LYS A 858 32.98 -1.21 26.41
N PRO A 859 34.21 -0.94 26.91
CA PRO A 859 34.61 0.43 27.20
C PRO A 859 35.19 1.16 25.98
N ALA A 860 34.58 2.30 25.65
CA ALA A 860 35.15 3.35 24.81
C ALA A 860 36.49 3.92 25.35
N ALA A 861 36.92 3.51 26.55
CA ALA A 861 38.18 3.93 27.17
C ALA A 861 39.46 3.27 26.57
N LYS A 862 39.37 2.32 25.63
CA LYS A 862 40.56 1.77 24.92
C LYS A 862 40.73 2.24 23.48
N ALA A 863 39.78 2.96 22.91
CA ALA A 863 39.89 3.55 21.57
C ALA A 863 40.56 4.93 21.55
N ALA A 864 40.72 5.59 22.70
CA ALA A 864 41.33 6.91 22.79
C ALA A 864 42.87 6.94 22.58
N ALA A 865 43.51 5.81 22.25
CA ALA A 865 44.97 5.75 22.09
C ALA A 865 45.47 5.26 20.72
N LYS A 866 44.60 4.85 19.79
CA LYS A 866 45.01 4.50 18.42
C LYS A 866 43.90 4.80 17.41
N GLY A 867 44.02 5.91 16.70
CA GLY A 867 43.24 6.20 15.49
C GLY A 867 42.57 7.58 15.50
N GLU A 868 43.35 8.65 15.39
CA GLU A 868 42.85 9.96 14.93
C GLU A 868 42.48 9.85 13.43
N ALA A 869 41.38 9.16 13.10
CA ALA A 869 40.88 9.05 11.73
C ALA A 869 39.41 8.56 11.64
N GLU A 870 38.51 8.95 12.54
CA GLU A 870 37.06 8.90 12.29
C GLU A 870 36.45 10.26 12.62
N GLY A 871 35.83 10.88 11.62
CA GLY A 871 35.24 12.21 11.74
C GLY A 871 34.13 12.24 12.79
N GLU A 872 34.00 13.40 13.43
CA GLU A 872 33.03 13.79 14.46
C GLU A 872 31.57 13.39 14.15
N ARG A 873 31.21 12.10 14.25
CA ARG A 873 29.82 11.63 14.17
C ARG A 873 29.37 11.22 15.56
N ARG A 874 28.33 11.89 16.06
CA ARG A 874 27.70 11.52 17.33
C ARG A 874 27.15 10.08 17.27
N PRO A 875 27.12 9.35 18.40
CA PRO A 875 26.45 8.05 18.47
C PRO A 875 24.95 8.19 18.13
N PRO A 876 24.32 7.16 17.56
CA PRO A 876 22.91 7.17 17.18
C PRO A 876 22.02 7.36 18.42
N LEU A 877 20.94 8.12 18.26
CA LEU A 877 20.02 8.43 19.36
C LEU A 877 19.31 7.16 19.88
N ALA A 878 19.29 7.01 21.20
CA ALA A 878 18.65 5.91 21.89
C ALA A 878 17.22 6.26 22.33
N VAL A 879 16.29 5.30 22.20
CA VAL A 879 14.88 5.45 22.57
C VAL A 879 14.72 5.85 24.03
N LEU A 880 15.45 5.23 24.96
CA LEU A 880 15.34 5.54 26.38
C LEU A 880 15.79 6.98 26.70
N ASP A 881 16.91 7.41 26.11
CA ASP A 881 17.43 8.77 26.29
C ASP A 881 16.51 9.82 25.66
N VAL A 882 16.01 9.56 24.44
CA VAL A 882 15.10 10.46 23.73
C VAL A 882 13.76 10.55 24.46
N ALA A 883 13.20 9.44 24.93
CA ALA A 883 11.95 9.45 25.70
C ALA A 883 12.08 10.27 26.99
N ALA A 884 13.17 10.06 27.74
CA ALA A 884 13.44 10.82 28.97
C ALA A 884 13.62 12.32 28.69
N GLN A 885 14.38 12.68 27.65
CA GLN A 885 14.58 14.08 27.26
C GLN A 885 13.28 14.75 26.78
N LEU A 886 12.46 14.05 25.99
CA LEU A 886 11.19 14.57 25.50
C LEU A 886 10.20 14.78 26.64
N ALA A 887 10.07 13.80 27.55
CA ALA A 887 9.18 13.88 28.70
C ALA A 887 9.57 14.98 29.71
N ALA A 888 10.87 15.19 29.93
CA ALA A 888 11.37 16.24 30.83
C ALA A 888 11.45 17.63 30.17
N GLY A 889 11.44 17.70 28.83
CA GLY A 889 11.69 18.91 28.06
C GLY A 889 10.49 19.30 27.18
N PRO A 890 10.62 19.23 25.84
CA PRO A 890 9.67 19.86 24.92
C PRO A 890 8.28 19.23 24.90
N LEU A 891 8.11 18.00 25.39
CA LEU A 891 6.83 17.29 25.51
C LEU A 891 6.37 17.13 26.97
N ALA A 892 6.92 17.94 27.89
CA ALA A 892 6.49 17.94 29.28
C ALA A 892 4.97 18.15 29.40
N GLY A 893 4.33 17.30 30.22
CA GLY A 893 2.88 17.29 30.44
C GLY A 893 2.09 16.30 29.56
N LEU A 894 2.71 15.64 28.58
CA LEU A 894 2.07 14.61 27.74
C LEU A 894 2.36 13.19 28.26
N ARG A 895 1.49 12.24 27.93
CA ARG A 895 1.65 10.81 28.28
C ARG A 895 2.57 10.14 27.26
N VAL A 896 3.86 10.09 27.57
CA VAL A 896 4.90 9.49 26.73
C VAL A 896 5.24 8.08 27.21
N GLU A 897 5.12 7.08 26.34
CA GLU A 897 5.57 5.71 26.63
C GLU A 897 6.61 5.22 25.62
N VAL A 898 7.32 4.17 26.02
CA VAL A 898 8.42 3.56 25.25
C VAL A 898 8.01 2.20 24.71
N LEU A 899 8.38 1.92 23.47
CA LEU A 899 8.26 0.60 22.86
C LEU A 899 9.54 0.15 22.14
N HIS A 900 10.15 -0.95 22.59
CA HIS A 900 11.37 -1.47 21.95
C HIS A 900 11.40 -2.99 21.84
N GLY A 901 12.28 -3.51 20.99
CA GLY A 901 12.31 -4.93 20.60
C GLY A 901 12.61 -5.90 21.75
N ARG A 902 13.32 -5.44 22.77
CA ARG A 902 13.67 -6.23 23.97
C ARG A 902 12.56 -6.35 25.03
N MET A 903 11.43 -5.65 24.88
CA MET A 903 10.29 -5.79 25.82
C MET A 903 9.61 -7.15 25.67
N GLN A 904 9.06 -7.66 26.77
CA GLN A 904 8.27 -8.90 26.77
C GLN A 904 7.02 -8.73 25.87
N PRO A 905 6.59 -9.78 25.15
CA PRO A 905 5.45 -9.69 24.21
C PRO A 905 4.17 -9.16 24.85
N GLU A 906 3.82 -9.64 26.05
CA GLU A 906 2.63 -9.21 26.80
C GLU A 906 2.67 -7.72 27.16
N ALA A 907 3.86 -7.20 27.51
CA ALA A 907 4.05 -5.79 27.80
C ALA A 907 3.97 -4.91 26.54
N LYS A 908 4.47 -5.39 25.39
CA LYS A 908 4.33 -4.70 24.10
C LYS A 908 2.87 -4.59 23.68
N ASP A 909 2.13 -5.69 23.79
CA ASP A 909 0.71 -5.73 23.44
C ASP A 909 -0.11 -4.82 24.35
N ASP A 910 0.22 -4.75 25.64
CA ASP A 910 -0.44 -3.84 26.57
C ASP A 910 -0.18 -2.36 26.24
N VAL A 911 1.07 -1.98 26.00
CA VAL A 911 1.42 -0.61 25.54
C VAL A 911 0.70 -0.27 24.24
N MET A 912 0.66 -1.19 23.28
CA MET A 912 -0.02 -0.97 22.00
C MET A 912 -1.54 -0.87 22.15
N ARG A 913 -2.14 -1.64 23.06
CA ARG A 913 -3.58 -1.54 23.37
C ARG A 913 -3.91 -0.19 24.00
N ARG A 914 -3.13 0.27 24.96
CA ARG A 914 -3.29 1.58 25.62
C ARG A 914 -3.05 2.72 24.64
N PHE A 915 -2.07 2.60 23.76
CA PHE A 915 -1.85 3.54 22.67
C PHE A 915 -3.04 3.54 21.69
N ALA A 916 -3.55 2.39 21.24
CA ALA A 916 -4.72 2.34 20.36
C ALA A 916 -6.00 2.91 21.01
N ALA A 917 -6.14 2.81 22.33
CA ALA A 917 -7.26 3.35 23.10
C ALA A 917 -7.16 4.86 23.39
N GLY A 918 -6.07 5.54 22.99
CA GLY A 918 -5.84 6.96 23.28
C GLY A 918 -5.41 7.22 24.73
N GLU A 919 -4.94 6.21 25.46
CA GLU A 919 -4.42 6.35 26.82
C GLU A 919 -2.97 6.85 26.86
N VAL A 920 -2.26 6.79 25.72
CA VAL A 920 -0.88 7.25 25.54
C VAL A 920 -0.86 8.25 24.37
N ASP A 921 -0.27 9.41 24.56
CA ASP A 921 -0.26 10.50 23.57
C ASP A 921 0.87 10.35 22.55
N VAL A 922 2.06 9.97 23.04
CA VAL A 922 3.28 9.87 22.23
C VAL A 922 3.97 8.54 22.50
N LEU A 923 4.19 7.77 21.44
CA LEU A 923 4.92 6.51 21.52
C LEU A 923 6.33 6.68 20.95
N VAL A 924 7.34 6.57 21.83
CA VAL A 924 8.75 6.59 21.44
C VAL A 924 9.21 5.16 21.23
N ALA A 925 9.55 4.81 20.00
CA ALA A 925 9.82 3.44 19.63
C ALA A 925 11.06 3.24 18.76
N THR A 926 11.57 2.01 18.74
CA THR A 926 12.49 1.58 17.66
C THR A 926 11.68 1.18 16.41
N THR A 927 12.35 0.63 15.39
CA THR A 927 11.75 0.04 14.18
C THR A 927 10.74 -1.10 14.42
N VAL A 928 10.40 -1.42 15.67
CA VAL A 928 9.43 -2.48 16.00
C VAL A 928 8.01 -2.09 15.61
N ILE A 929 7.70 -0.78 15.51
CA ILE A 929 6.40 -0.29 15.01
C ILE A 929 6.21 -0.53 13.51
N GLU A 930 7.23 -1.00 12.80
CA GLU A 930 7.12 -1.37 11.39
C GLU A 930 6.13 -2.52 11.17
N VAL A 931 5.64 -3.21 12.20
CA VAL A 931 4.67 -4.31 12.05
C VAL A 931 3.31 -4.06 12.72
N GLY A 932 2.26 -4.20 11.89
CA GLY A 932 0.99 -4.79 12.28
C GLY A 932 -0.11 -3.91 12.87
N VAL A 933 0.18 -2.91 13.71
CA VAL A 933 -0.91 -2.21 14.42
C VAL A 933 -1.34 -0.95 13.65
N ASN A 934 -2.65 -0.84 13.37
CA ASN A 934 -3.27 0.32 12.77
C ASN A 934 -3.84 1.22 13.88
N VAL A 935 -3.34 2.45 14.02
CA VAL A 935 -3.86 3.45 14.96
C VAL A 935 -4.37 4.65 14.15
N PRO A 936 -5.66 4.70 13.81
CA PRO A 936 -6.23 5.74 12.94
C PRO A 936 -6.04 7.17 13.47
N ASN A 937 -5.98 7.33 14.80
CA ASN A 937 -5.79 8.62 15.47
C ASN A 937 -4.33 9.11 15.48
N SER A 938 -3.38 8.35 14.91
CA SER A 938 -1.99 8.78 14.82
C SER A 938 -1.72 9.58 13.54
N THR A 939 -1.44 10.87 13.71
CA THR A 939 -1.26 11.83 12.62
C THR A 939 0.19 12.22 12.38
N VAL A 940 1.07 12.11 13.37
CA VAL A 940 2.47 12.57 13.26
C VAL A 940 3.47 11.41 13.41
N MET A 941 4.41 11.34 12.47
CA MET A 941 5.57 10.45 12.49
C MET A 941 6.86 11.27 12.50
N VAL A 942 7.64 11.20 13.57
CA VAL A 942 8.97 11.81 13.65
C VAL A 942 10.03 10.71 13.62
N ILE A 943 10.93 10.76 12.64
CA ILE A 943 12.03 9.79 12.52
C ILE A 943 13.35 10.51 12.83
N MET A 944 13.97 10.14 13.95
CA MET A 944 15.25 10.69 14.41
C MET A 944 16.41 10.01 13.67
N ASP A 945 17.44 10.78 13.30
CA ASP A 945 18.58 10.30 12.50
C ASP A 945 18.12 9.56 11.21
N ALA A 946 17.16 10.14 10.48
CA ALA A 946 16.51 9.55 9.30
C ALA A 946 17.51 9.14 8.20
N ASP A 947 18.69 9.78 8.13
CA ASP A 947 19.78 9.40 7.22
C ASP A 947 20.40 8.02 7.51
N ARG A 948 20.07 7.39 8.63
CA ARG A 948 20.50 6.04 8.97
C ARG A 948 19.49 4.94 8.57
N PHE A 949 18.28 5.31 8.16
CA PHE A 949 17.25 4.36 7.74
C PHE A 949 17.28 4.15 6.22
N GLY A 950 16.96 2.93 5.76
CA GLY A 950 16.77 2.65 4.34
C GLY A 950 15.46 3.25 3.79
N VAL A 951 15.38 3.52 2.49
CA VAL A 951 14.18 4.11 1.85
C VAL A 951 12.94 3.26 2.09
N SER A 952 13.07 1.94 1.95
CA SER A 952 11.98 0.99 2.20
C SER A 952 11.45 1.07 3.65
N GLN A 953 12.35 1.23 4.64
CA GLN A 953 11.96 1.38 6.05
C GLN A 953 11.28 2.72 6.31
N LEU A 954 11.82 3.81 5.75
CA LEU A 954 11.21 5.14 5.82
C LEU A 954 9.81 5.12 5.22
N HIS A 955 9.62 4.40 4.12
CA HIS A 955 8.30 4.23 3.48
C HIS A 955 7.31 3.50 4.39
N GLN A 956 7.73 2.39 5.00
CA GLN A 956 6.89 1.61 5.92
C GLN A 956 6.53 2.39 7.18
N LEU A 957 7.50 3.08 7.78
CA LEU A 957 7.28 3.94 8.95
C LEU A 957 6.36 5.11 8.61
N ARG A 958 6.59 5.80 7.49
CA ARG A 958 5.66 6.80 6.94
C ARG A 958 4.26 6.20 6.75
N GLY A 959 4.19 4.93 6.33
CA GLY A 959 3.00 4.09 6.22
C GLY A 959 2.17 3.90 7.49
N ARG A 960 2.70 4.20 8.68
CA ARG A 960 2.03 3.96 9.96
C ARG A 960 1.17 5.13 10.45
N VAL A 961 1.31 6.31 9.84
CA VAL A 961 0.51 7.50 10.17
C VAL A 961 -0.37 7.94 9.01
N GLY A 962 -1.35 8.80 9.28
CA GLY A 962 -2.28 9.27 8.24
C GLY A 962 -3.22 8.17 7.74
N ARG A 963 -3.62 7.27 8.65
CA ARG A 963 -4.57 6.19 8.40
C ARG A 963 -6.03 6.55 8.78
N GLY A 964 -6.25 7.70 9.41
CA GLY A 964 -7.55 8.29 9.73
C GLY A 964 -7.87 9.54 8.89
N SER A 965 -8.83 10.37 9.33
CA SER A 965 -9.29 11.59 8.61
C SER A 965 -8.28 12.70 8.57
N ALA A 966 -7.46 12.82 9.61
CA ALA A 966 -6.51 13.90 9.73
C ALA A 966 -5.28 13.67 8.82
N PRO A 967 -4.76 14.74 8.19
CA PRO A 967 -3.59 14.65 7.32
C PRO A 967 -2.38 14.15 8.09
N GLY A 968 -1.71 13.15 7.53
CA GLY A 968 -0.47 12.64 8.10
C GLY A 968 0.68 13.62 7.91
N LEU A 969 1.53 13.76 8.92
CA LEU A 969 2.77 14.53 8.86
C LEU A 969 3.95 13.60 9.17
N CYS A 970 4.89 13.49 8.24
CA CYS A 970 6.13 12.73 8.44
C CYS A 970 7.33 13.69 8.44
N LEU A 971 8.05 13.73 9.55
CA LEU A 971 9.21 14.59 9.75
C LEU A 971 10.48 13.74 9.84
N LEU A 972 11.32 13.84 8.80
CA LEU A 972 12.58 13.13 8.68
C LEU A 972 13.71 13.99 9.26
N VAL A 973 14.09 13.77 10.51
CA VAL A 973 15.12 14.57 11.18
C VAL A 973 16.50 14.05 10.80
N SER A 974 17.34 14.91 10.22
CA SER A 974 18.71 14.54 9.81
C SER A 974 19.72 15.66 10.11
N GLU A 975 20.96 15.25 10.38
CA GLU A 975 22.13 16.15 10.50
C GLU A 975 23.03 16.12 9.26
N ALA A 976 22.59 15.44 8.20
CA ALA A 976 23.32 15.35 6.94
C ALA A 976 23.36 16.70 6.22
N PHE A 977 24.53 17.05 5.66
CA PHE A 977 24.72 18.28 4.90
C PHE A 977 23.85 18.32 3.63
N GLU A 978 23.42 19.51 3.22
CA GLU A 978 22.49 19.71 2.11
C GLU A 978 22.97 19.12 0.77
N ALA A 979 24.27 19.14 0.50
CA ALA A 979 24.88 18.58 -0.71
C ALA A 979 25.26 17.08 -0.60
N SER A 980 24.88 16.40 0.48
CA SER A 980 25.24 14.99 0.69
C SER A 980 24.28 14.02 -0.02
N PRO A 981 24.75 12.83 -0.45
CA PRO A 981 23.88 11.80 -1.04
C PRO A 981 22.72 11.38 -0.11
N ALA A 982 22.97 11.37 1.21
CA ALA A 982 21.94 11.09 2.21
C ALA A 982 20.82 12.12 2.21
N ARG A 983 21.12 13.41 1.97
CA ARG A 983 20.11 14.46 1.85
C ARG A 983 19.28 14.29 0.59
N THR A 984 19.92 14.08 -0.56
CA THR A 984 19.25 13.81 -1.85
C THR A 984 18.29 12.65 -1.74
N ARG A 985 18.68 11.57 -1.04
CA ARG A 985 17.81 10.43 -0.73
C ARG A 985 16.58 10.83 0.06
N LEU A 986 16.76 11.54 1.18
CA LEU A 986 15.65 11.95 2.03
C LEU A 986 14.69 12.90 1.29
N ASP A 987 15.21 13.78 0.44
CA ASP A 987 14.38 14.65 -0.40
C ASP A 987 13.62 13.88 -1.47
N ALA A 988 14.21 12.83 -2.05
CA ALA A 988 13.53 11.95 -2.98
C ALA A 988 12.38 11.19 -2.27
N VAL A 989 12.63 10.67 -1.06
CA VAL A 989 11.59 10.04 -0.23
C VAL A 989 10.48 11.01 0.14
N ALA A 990 10.81 12.28 0.39
CA ALA A 990 9.83 13.30 0.73
C ALA A 990 8.94 13.74 -0.44
N ARG A 991 9.41 13.60 -1.70
CA ARG A 991 8.72 14.09 -2.90
C ARG A 991 7.64 13.16 -3.45
N THR A 992 7.78 11.85 -3.24
CA THR A 992 6.86 10.87 -3.82
C THR A 992 6.17 10.03 -2.75
N LEU A 993 4.88 9.78 -2.97
CA LEU A 993 4.08 8.84 -2.18
C LEU A 993 4.05 7.44 -2.81
N ASP A 994 4.47 7.31 -4.06
CA ASP A 994 4.41 6.08 -4.84
C ASP A 994 5.52 5.11 -4.43
N GLY A 995 5.11 3.91 -4.00
CA GLY A 995 6.02 2.83 -3.66
C GLY A 995 6.90 2.38 -4.83
N PHE A 996 6.42 2.45 -6.07
CA PHE A 996 7.19 2.10 -7.27
C PHE A 996 8.34 3.09 -7.50
N GLU A 997 8.04 4.38 -7.54
CA GLU A 997 9.07 5.43 -7.68
C GLU A 997 10.10 5.34 -6.54
N LEU A 998 9.66 5.11 -5.30
CA LEU A 998 10.57 4.93 -4.17
C LEU A 998 11.48 3.71 -4.30
N SER A 999 10.96 2.60 -4.82
CA SER A 999 11.73 1.38 -5.04
C SER A 999 12.77 1.53 -6.15
N ARG A 1000 12.44 2.29 -7.21
CA ARG A 1000 13.39 2.68 -8.27
C ARG A 1000 14.50 3.55 -7.68
N ILE A 1001 14.14 4.58 -6.92
CA ILE A 1001 15.10 5.46 -6.24
C ILE A 1001 16.00 4.69 -5.27
N ASP A 1002 15.46 3.74 -4.50
CA ASP A 1002 16.26 2.90 -3.58
C ASP A 1002 17.17 1.93 -4.35
N LEU A 1003 16.78 1.47 -5.55
CA LEU A 1003 17.61 0.66 -6.44
C LEU A 1003 18.71 1.48 -7.13
N GLU A 1004 18.42 2.70 -7.61
CA GLU A 1004 19.42 3.62 -8.20
C GLU A 1004 20.52 4.01 -7.19
N GLN A 1005 20.16 4.17 -5.92
CA GLN A 1005 21.07 4.69 -4.89
C GLN A 1005 21.86 3.59 -4.19
N ARG A 1006 21.29 2.40 -4.04
CA ARG A 1006 22.04 1.23 -3.58
C ARG A 1006 22.75 0.66 -4.79
N ARG A 1007 24.01 1.07 -5.03
CA ARG A 1007 24.91 0.37 -5.96
C ARG A 1007 24.73 -1.13 -5.75
N GLU A 1008 24.33 -1.80 -6.82
CA GLU A 1008 23.56 -3.04 -6.90
C GLU A 1008 24.07 -4.15 -5.97
N GLY A 1009 23.79 -4.08 -4.67
CA GLY A 1009 24.13 -5.17 -3.76
C GLY A 1009 23.42 -6.45 -4.22
N ASP A 1010 24.16 -7.56 -4.25
CA ASP A 1010 23.78 -8.89 -4.69
C ASP A 1010 22.26 -9.11 -4.84
N VAL A 1011 21.79 -8.92 -6.08
CA VAL A 1011 20.38 -8.97 -6.48
C VAL A 1011 19.88 -10.42 -6.56
N LEU A 1012 20.80 -11.36 -6.70
CA LEU A 1012 20.52 -12.75 -7.10
C LEU A 1012 20.95 -13.76 -6.03
N GLY A 1013 21.96 -13.44 -5.22
CA GLY A 1013 22.48 -14.33 -4.21
C GLY A 1013 21.77 -14.25 -2.85
N GLN A 1014 22.03 -15.28 -2.05
CA GLN A 1014 21.35 -15.57 -0.79
C GLN A 1014 21.83 -14.70 0.38
N ALA A 1015 22.84 -13.84 0.20
CA ALA A 1015 23.43 -13.05 1.28
C ALA A 1015 22.65 -11.77 1.61
N GLN A 1016 22.39 -11.52 2.90
CA GLN A 1016 21.92 -10.22 3.39
C GLN A 1016 23.09 -9.23 3.48
N SER A 1017 22.97 -8.12 2.73
CA SER A 1017 23.67 -6.83 2.86
C SER A 1017 25.17 -6.87 3.17
N GLY A 1018 26.00 -6.49 2.19
CA GLY A 1018 27.36 -6.00 2.47
C GLY A 1018 28.45 -6.27 1.44
N VAL A 1019 28.20 -7.07 0.40
CA VAL A 1019 29.23 -7.46 -0.59
C VAL A 1019 28.85 -6.93 -1.98
N ARG A 1020 29.86 -6.61 -2.79
CA ARG A 1020 29.76 -5.88 -4.08
C ARG A 1020 28.81 -6.57 -5.07
N SER A 1021 28.25 -5.77 -5.98
CA SER A 1021 27.38 -6.23 -7.08
C SER A 1021 28.06 -7.29 -7.96
N SER A 1022 27.29 -8.29 -8.40
CA SER A 1022 27.70 -9.20 -9.48
C SER A 1022 27.66 -8.53 -10.85
N LEU A 1023 26.83 -7.50 -11.01
CA LEU A 1023 26.72 -6.65 -12.20
C LEU A 1023 27.78 -5.54 -12.16
N ARG A 1024 28.55 -5.35 -13.24
CA ARG A 1024 29.69 -4.40 -13.28
C ARG A 1024 29.46 -3.26 -14.29
N MET A 1025 28.73 -3.54 -15.37
CA MET A 1025 28.39 -2.58 -16.43
C MET A 1025 26.88 -2.41 -16.60
N LEU A 1026 26.12 -3.50 -16.47
CA LEU A 1026 24.67 -3.52 -16.62
C LEU A 1026 24.01 -2.83 -15.44
N THR A 1027 23.06 -1.95 -15.72
CA THR A 1027 22.22 -1.32 -14.72
C THR A 1027 20.77 -1.75 -14.87
N VAL A 1028 20.15 -2.20 -13.78
CA VAL A 1028 18.82 -2.85 -13.86
C VAL A 1028 17.76 -1.93 -14.47
N ILE A 1029 17.84 -0.62 -14.21
CA ILE A 1029 16.82 0.35 -14.61
C ILE A 1029 17.11 0.93 -15.99
N ASP A 1030 18.34 1.39 -16.25
CA ASP A 1030 18.64 2.05 -17.53
C ASP A 1030 18.73 1.04 -18.69
N ASP A 1031 18.97 -0.25 -18.39
CA ASP A 1031 19.17 -1.31 -19.37
C ASP A 1031 18.03 -2.34 -19.42
N GLU A 1032 16.81 -1.97 -19.00
CA GLU A 1032 15.62 -2.84 -18.98
C GLU A 1032 15.37 -3.50 -20.35
N ASP A 1033 15.49 -2.75 -21.45
CA ASP A 1033 15.32 -3.26 -22.82
C ASP A 1033 16.36 -4.33 -23.19
N VAL A 1034 17.61 -4.16 -22.73
CA VAL A 1034 18.70 -5.13 -22.95
C VAL A 1034 18.41 -6.41 -22.18
N ILE A 1035 17.96 -6.30 -20.93
CA ILE A 1035 17.59 -7.43 -20.07
C ILE A 1035 16.41 -8.20 -20.68
N ALA A 1036 15.37 -7.49 -21.13
CA ALA A 1036 14.19 -8.08 -21.75
C ALA A 1036 14.55 -8.83 -23.04
N ALA A 1037 15.37 -8.23 -23.91
CA ALA A 1037 15.83 -8.87 -25.13
C ALA A 1037 16.74 -10.08 -24.83
N ALA A 1038 17.64 -9.98 -23.84
CA ALA A 1038 18.48 -11.09 -23.42
C ALA A 1038 17.66 -12.26 -22.85
N ARG A 1039 16.55 -11.98 -22.16
CA ARG A 1039 15.63 -12.98 -21.62
C ARG A 1039 14.97 -13.82 -22.73
N GLU A 1040 14.52 -13.18 -23.80
CA GLU A 1040 13.90 -13.88 -24.95
C GLU A 1040 14.90 -14.86 -25.59
N GLU A 1041 16.11 -14.39 -25.86
CA GLU A 1041 17.19 -15.18 -26.46
C GLU A 1041 17.65 -16.33 -25.54
N ALA A 1042 17.83 -16.03 -24.25
CA ALA A 1042 18.20 -17.03 -23.25
C ALA A 1042 17.12 -18.11 -23.10
N GLY A 1043 15.84 -17.71 -23.12
CA GLY A 1043 14.71 -18.63 -23.09
C GLY A 1043 14.71 -19.59 -24.27
N ALA A 1044 14.92 -19.07 -25.49
CA ALA A 1044 15.01 -19.89 -26.69
C ALA A 1044 16.18 -20.88 -26.66
N ILE A 1045 17.35 -20.46 -26.16
CA ILE A 1045 18.55 -21.30 -26.06
C ILE A 1045 18.37 -22.40 -25.02
N VAL A 1046 17.88 -22.07 -23.81
CA VAL A 1046 17.68 -23.06 -22.75
C VAL A 1046 16.55 -24.03 -23.11
N ALA A 1047 15.50 -23.59 -23.81
CA ALA A 1047 14.46 -24.49 -24.28
C ALA A 1047 14.97 -25.53 -25.31
N ALA A 1048 15.96 -25.16 -26.13
CA ALA A 1048 16.56 -26.03 -27.13
C ALA A 1048 17.67 -26.93 -26.56
N ASP A 1049 18.49 -26.42 -25.65
CA ASP A 1049 19.63 -27.11 -25.03
C ASP A 1049 19.79 -26.70 -23.56
N PRO A 1050 19.04 -27.30 -22.62
CA PRO A 1050 19.06 -26.93 -21.21
C PRO A 1050 20.42 -27.14 -20.52
N GLU A 1051 21.21 -28.08 -21.04
CA GLU A 1051 22.55 -28.36 -20.52
C GLU A 1051 23.62 -27.46 -21.17
N LEU A 1052 23.31 -26.71 -22.22
CA LEU A 1052 24.27 -25.92 -22.99
C LEU A 1052 25.41 -26.78 -23.57
N ALA A 1053 25.12 -28.01 -24.00
CA ALA A 1053 26.10 -28.91 -24.60
C ALA A 1053 26.68 -28.39 -25.92
N ALA A 1054 25.89 -27.66 -26.70
CA ALA A 1054 26.30 -27.03 -27.95
C ALA A 1054 27.04 -25.69 -27.74
N LEU A 1055 26.97 -25.11 -26.53
CA LEU A 1055 27.55 -23.82 -26.18
C LEU A 1055 28.48 -23.94 -24.95
N PRO A 1056 29.62 -24.65 -25.06
CA PRO A 1056 30.53 -24.89 -23.94
C PRO A 1056 31.14 -23.60 -23.37
N ALA A 1057 31.34 -22.60 -24.21
CA ALA A 1057 31.79 -21.26 -23.82
C ALA A 1057 30.87 -20.59 -22.80
N LEU A 1058 29.56 -20.57 -23.11
CA LEU A 1058 28.52 -20.03 -22.24
C LEU A 1058 28.38 -20.85 -20.96
N ARG A 1059 28.49 -22.18 -21.05
CA ARG A 1059 28.48 -23.06 -19.88
C ARG A 1059 29.63 -22.74 -18.92
N THR A 1060 30.86 -22.57 -19.42
CA THR A 1060 32.01 -22.21 -18.59
C THR A 1060 31.85 -20.84 -17.92
N ALA A 1061 31.30 -19.85 -18.64
CA ALA A 1061 31.01 -18.54 -18.06
C ALA A 1061 29.94 -18.61 -16.96
N LEU A 1062 28.93 -19.48 -17.15
CA LEU A 1062 27.89 -19.73 -16.17
C LEU A 1062 28.42 -20.44 -14.91
N ASP A 1063 29.24 -21.49 -15.08
CA ASP A 1063 29.83 -22.23 -13.98
C ASP A 1063 30.74 -21.33 -13.12
N ALA A 1064 31.52 -20.45 -13.76
CA ALA A 1064 32.33 -19.45 -13.06
C ALA A 1064 31.50 -18.43 -12.24
N LEU A 1065 30.28 -18.11 -12.70
CA LEU A 1065 29.35 -17.26 -11.97
C LEU A 1065 28.74 -18.00 -10.77
N LEU A 1066 28.33 -19.25 -10.96
CA LEU A 1066 27.71 -20.10 -9.92
C LEU A 1066 28.70 -20.57 -8.85
N ASP A 1067 29.96 -20.84 -9.20
CA ASP A 1067 30.98 -21.25 -8.25
C ASP A 1067 31.39 -20.10 -7.31
N ARG A 1068 31.38 -18.84 -7.80
CA ARG A 1068 31.54 -17.66 -6.95
C ARG A 1068 30.41 -17.53 -5.92
N GLU A 1069 29.16 -17.77 -6.34
CA GLU A 1069 28.02 -17.80 -5.41
C GLU A 1069 28.13 -18.92 -4.36
N ARG A 1070 28.71 -20.09 -4.73
CA ARG A 1070 28.94 -21.22 -3.82
C ARG A 1070 30.10 -21.02 -2.86
N GLU A 1071 31.19 -20.40 -3.27
CA GLU A 1071 32.32 -20.09 -2.38
C GLU A 1071 31.92 -19.06 -1.31
N GLU A 1072 31.12 -18.06 -1.68
CA GLU A 1072 30.55 -17.10 -0.73
C GLU A 1072 29.58 -17.74 0.29
N PHE A 1073 28.97 -18.87 -0.06
CA PHE A 1073 28.11 -19.67 0.81
C PHE A 1073 28.90 -20.48 1.86
N LEU A 1074 30.10 -20.96 1.50
CA LEU A 1074 30.94 -21.78 2.39
C LEU A 1074 31.71 -20.97 3.44
N ASP A 1075 32.07 -19.71 3.14
CA ASP A 1075 32.84 -18.84 4.06
C ASP A 1075 32.01 -18.32 5.26
N LYS A 1076 30.71 -18.64 5.34
CA LYS A 1076 29.81 -18.25 6.44
C LYS A 1076 29.20 -19.45 7.20
N GLY A 1077 29.65 -20.68 6.91
CA GLY A 1077 29.25 -21.90 7.62
C GLY A 1077 29.86 -22.05 9.01
#